data_AF-A0A100IEU1-F1
#
_entry.id   AF-A0A100IEU1-F1
#
_cell.length_a   1.000
_cell.length_b   1.000
_cell.length_c   1.000
_cell.angle_alpha   90.00
_cell.angle_beta   90.00
_cell.angle_gamma   90.00
#
_symmetry.space_group_name_H-M   'P 1'
#
loop_
_entity.id
_entity.type
_entity.pdbx_description
1 polymer ?
#
loop_
_entity_poly.entity_id
_entity_poly.type
_entity_poly.pdbx_seq_one_letter_code
_entity_poly.pdbx_strand_id
1 'polypeptide(L)'
;MGLDYIFFHCTYTIPAASALTVLYYPFFTAQDRCKICILITIAIIATIPWDSYLIRCAIWTYPPDAVVGYKILDIPVEEVFFFAIQTYITSVAYCIFTKPLVRPMYLRSHLERRRTRNVVAFVILTLTGGGTACLLLGRHMTYLGLILVWVCPILLFQWMLSHPFLIGLPSKPTIAAICLPTLYLWVADFSAMEFGTWRIESGTNLGYQIGGIDVEEALFFLVTNMMIVLGLIGIDYAYALQEYKSLSRPAADKGTTLRTALSLLCSPPSIDESLISALSQAVYRLQEKSQSMFLGSALFQGHLRIDLIFLYYLSNPCVVHSTNMNRYSFCRVMDDLIDEAEDDQEANVWITECRYLLDLSHRGRLPHDAYHASKQGEKYERLYQSISYLPLSRLTENFFYDLLRGFEIDLAFDSKTGTFPIKSDFCLDQYAGFVAGTVGALVLDLIIFHHGHDYTEDVPLLKGAAKKMGKAMQCVNIARDIHRDATIGRVYIPTTWLDEVGLTPGDVFECPNIPIMYGLQERMLQKADRYYQVSRGAIEELPRGKAWYWRDLALIIWLFTADDVATFVIPETAFGICAALSGPLLTDDNTPHLLSVVCRIPMVMLWNWLNLFVFNLANQRHPDSVAEDKINRPWRPLPAGRISILQTRQLLLLTIPVVLGLSVYLGAWEETALLYTLNWVYNDLGGGDDGFILRNVLLALAFSQYNKGSLRVATGTGFDILPRAWRWIWLTSAVIGTTMHIQDVKDVEGDRAKNRRTMPIVLGDGPARWSVAIPVAIWSVVCPAFWELDVPGYILPVALGIAIAWRILFLREGVADRRTWKMWTAWTAMIWMLPLFKNPSVLVRFGRSLRWTM
;
A
#
# COMPACT_ATOMS: atom_id res chain seq x y z
N MET A 1 -3.78 34.46 -12.31
CA MET A 1 -3.25 33.09 -12.47
C MET A 1 -4.39 32.26 -13.00
N GLY A 2 -4.19 31.61 -14.14
CA GLY A 2 -5.18 30.68 -14.66
C GLY A 2 -5.28 29.46 -13.79
N LEU A 3 -6.50 29.11 -13.39
CA LEU A 3 -6.78 27.93 -12.57
C LEU A 3 -7.70 26.94 -13.30
N ASP A 4 -8.11 27.23 -14.52
CA ASP A 4 -9.11 26.45 -15.25
C ASP A 4 -8.64 25.02 -15.50
N TYR A 5 -7.36 24.82 -15.85
CA TYR A 5 -6.82 23.48 -16.02
C TYR A 5 -6.72 22.70 -14.68
N ILE A 6 -6.44 23.40 -13.58
CA ILE A 6 -6.52 22.80 -12.23
C ILE A 6 -7.96 22.42 -11.89
N PHE A 7 -8.93 23.30 -12.18
CA PHE A 7 -10.35 23.01 -11.96
C PHE A 7 -10.83 21.81 -12.78
N PHE A 8 -10.36 21.65 -14.02
CA PHE A 8 -10.58 20.45 -14.82
C PHE A 8 -10.09 19.20 -14.09
N HIS A 9 -8.87 19.22 -13.53
CA HIS A 9 -8.38 18.09 -12.76
C HIS A 9 -9.20 17.79 -11.50
N CYS A 10 -9.55 18.83 -10.74
CA CYS A 10 -10.37 18.71 -9.54
C CYS A 10 -11.78 18.19 -9.82
N THR A 11 -12.32 18.44 -11.02
CA THR A 11 -13.68 18.08 -11.40
C THR A 11 -13.78 16.69 -12.03
N TYR A 12 -12.85 16.35 -12.92
CA TYR A 12 -12.94 15.13 -13.72
C TYR A 12 -11.90 14.08 -13.29
N THR A 13 -10.62 14.38 -13.44
CA THR A 13 -9.58 13.33 -13.33
C THR A 13 -9.30 12.89 -11.89
N ILE A 14 -9.18 13.81 -10.92
CA ILE A 14 -8.91 13.47 -9.51
C ILE A 14 -10.06 12.69 -8.87
N PRO A 15 -11.35 13.08 -9.04
CA PRO A 15 -12.47 12.30 -8.53
C PRO A 15 -12.55 10.90 -9.14
N ALA A 16 -12.36 10.76 -10.46
CA ALA A 16 -12.36 9.46 -11.12
C ALA A 16 -11.23 8.55 -10.61
N ALA A 17 -10.00 9.07 -10.54
CA ALA A 17 -8.86 8.36 -9.98
C ALA A 17 -9.12 7.93 -8.53
N SER A 18 -9.65 8.83 -7.71
CA SER A 18 -9.97 8.56 -6.30
C SER A 18 -11.05 7.49 -6.14
N ALA A 19 -12.14 7.58 -6.91
CA ALA A 19 -13.23 6.61 -6.87
C ALA A 19 -12.76 5.20 -7.27
N LEU A 20 -12.00 5.08 -8.37
CA LEU A 20 -11.41 3.81 -8.80
C LEU A 20 -10.43 3.27 -7.77
N THR A 21 -9.63 4.14 -7.15
CA THR A 21 -8.68 3.74 -6.09
C THR A 21 -9.41 3.20 -4.87
N VAL A 22 -10.45 3.87 -4.40
CA VAL A 22 -11.24 3.42 -3.24
C VAL A 22 -11.91 2.08 -3.54
N LEU A 23 -12.49 1.92 -4.73
CA LEU A 23 -13.12 0.68 -5.16
C LEU A 23 -12.12 -0.49 -5.22
N TYR A 24 -10.90 -0.23 -5.73
CA TYR A 24 -9.88 -1.26 -5.91
C TYR A 24 -8.95 -1.44 -4.70
N TYR A 25 -9.03 -0.55 -3.70
CA TYR A 25 -8.11 -0.50 -2.55
C TYR A 25 -7.92 -1.85 -1.83
N PRO A 26 -8.97 -2.65 -1.55
CA PRO A 26 -8.79 -3.94 -0.88
C PRO A 26 -7.98 -4.95 -1.71
N PHE A 27 -7.95 -4.78 -3.04
CA PHE A 27 -7.32 -5.69 -3.98
C PHE A 27 -5.94 -5.20 -4.45
N PHE A 28 -5.47 -4.05 -3.97
CA PHE A 28 -4.28 -3.37 -4.50
C PHE A 28 -2.98 -4.05 -4.05
N THR A 29 -2.26 -4.69 -4.98
CA THR A 29 -1.03 -5.43 -4.62
C THR A 29 0.26 -4.70 -4.95
N ALA A 30 1.39 -5.25 -4.47
CA ALA A 30 2.71 -4.71 -4.79
C ALA A 30 3.04 -4.81 -6.29
N GLN A 31 2.60 -5.88 -6.96
CA GLN A 31 2.76 -6.02 -8.41
C GLN A 31 1.94 -4.96 -9.15
N ASP A 32 0.72 -4.67 -8.68
CA ASP A 32 -0.15 -3.65 -9.28
C ASP A 32 0.43 -2.24 -9.09
N ARG A 33 0.95 -1.91 -7.91
CA ARG A 33 1.68 -0.63 -7.69
C ARG A 33 2.89 -0.53 -8.60
N CYS A 34 3.70 -1.59 -8.67
CA CYS A 34 4.92 -1.61 -9.46
C CYS A 34 4.63 -1.38 -10.96
N LYS A 35 3.67 -2.12 -11.54
CA LYS A 35 3.32 -1.97 -12.97
C LYS A 35 2.74 -0.59 -13.29
N ILE A 36 1.91 -0.02 -12.39
CA ILE A 36 1.35 1.32 -12.54
C ILE A 36 2.46 2.38 -12.51
N CYS A 37 3.35 2.33 -11.52
CA CYS A 37 4.46 3.28 -11.40
C CYS A 37 5.41 3.23 -12.60
N ILE A 38 5.73 2.02 -13.08
CA ILE A 38 6.56 1.84 -14.28
C ILE A 38 5.89 2.48 -15.49
N LEU A 39 4.60 2.22 -15.68
CA LEU A 39 3.89 2.69 -16.86
C LEU A 39 3.68 4.20 -16.85
N ILE A 40 3.38 4.81 -15.69
CA ILE A 40 3.36 6.28 -15.55
C ILE A 40 4.72 6.87 -15.91
N THR A 41 5.81 6.27 -15.43
CA THR A 41 7.18 6.74 -15.73
C THR A 41 7.47 6.66 -17.23
N ILE A 42 7.13 5.53 -17.87
CA ILE A 42 7.31 5.34 -19.31
C ILE A 42 6.45 6.31 -20.10
N ALA A 43 5.18 6.49 -19.71
CA ALA A 43 4.25 7.40 -20.38
C ALA A 43 4.78 8.83 -20.38
N ILE A 44 5.15 9.37 -19.22
CA ILE A 44 5.69 10.74 -19.11
C ILE A 44 6.95 10.90 -19.97
N ILE A 45 7.89 9.97 -19.92
CA ILE A 45 9.13 10.05 -20.70
C ILE A 45 8.85 9.98 -22.20
N ALA A 46 7.90 9.14 -22.61
CA ALA A 46 7.58 8.92 -24.02
C ALA A 46 6.74 10.05 -24.63
N THR A 47 5.92 10.75 -23.84
CA THR A 47 5.02 11.81 -24.32
C THR A 47 5.72 13.17 -24.39
N ILE A 48 6.57 13.51 -23.40
CA ILE A 48 7.27 14.81 -23.32
C ILE A 48 7.90 15.29 -24.64
N PRO A 49 8.69 14.49 -25.38
CA PRO A 49 9.30 14.97 -26.63
C PRO A 49 8.27 15.27 -27.72
N TRP A 50 7.18 14.50 -27.77
CA TRP A 50 6.14 14.62 -28.78
C TRP A 50 5.22 15.80 -28.49
N ASP A 51 4.75 15.97 -27.24
CA ASP A 51 3.90 17.11 -26.86
C ASP A 51 4.64 18.44 -26.94
N SER A 52 5.91 18.47 -26.52
CA SER A 52 6.76 19.64 -26.68
C SER A 52 6.86 20.06 -28.15
N TYR A 53 6.93 19.10 -29.06
CA TYR A 53 6.91 19.37 -30.50
C TYR A 53 5.55 19.90 -30.98
N LEU A 54 4.44 19.31 -30.54
CA LEU A 54 3.09 19.81 -30.89
C LEU A 54 2.87 21.26 -30.48
N ILE A 55 3.29 21.62 -29.26
CA ILE A 55 3.16 22.98 -28.73
C ILE A 55 4.05 23.95 -29.52
N ARG A 56 5.29 23.56 -29.82
CA ARG A 56 6.22 24.40 -30.62
C ARG A 56 5.76 24.60 -32.05
N CYS A 57 5.08 23.62 -32.63
CA CYS A 57 4.49 23.71 -33.96
C CYS A 57 3.10 24.36 -33.96
N ALA A 58 2.64 24.89 -32.82
CA ALA A 58 1.34 25.51 -32.66
C ALA A 58 0.17 24.61 -33.11
N ILE A 59 0.29 23.31 -32.88
CA ILE A 59 -0.83 22.36 -33.07
C ILE A 59 -1.71 22.38 -31.83
N TRP A 60 -1.08 22.43 -30.64
CA TRP A 60 -1.73 22.60 -29.35
C TRP A 60 -1.41 23.97 -28.77
N THR A 61 -2.44 24.68 -28.34
CA THR A 61 -2.31 26.00 -27.73
C THR A 61 -3.06 26.05 -26.41
N TYR A 62 -2.38 26.56 -25.38
CA TYR A 62 -2.93 26.78 -24.04
C TYR A 62 -3.01 28.28 -23.76
N PRO A 63 -4.20 28.83 -23.46
CA PRO A 63 -4.33 30.22 -23.06
C PRO A 63 -3.50 30.50 -21.79
N PRO A 64 -2.76 31.63 -21.74
CA PRO A 64 -1.96 31.98 -20.56
C PRO A 64 -2.81 32.18 -19.30
N ASP A 65 -4.10 32.47 -19.48
CA ASP A 65 -5.08 32.63 -18.41
C ASP A 65 -5.74 31.32 -17.97
N ALA A 66 -5.41 30.17 -18.58
CA ALA A 66 -5.94 28.85 -18.22
C ALA A 66 -4.98 28.00 -17.37
N VAL A 67 -3.67 28.32 -17.42
CA VAL A 67 -2.58 27.58 -16.76
C VAL A 67 -1.89 28.43 -15.69
N VAL A 68 -1.24 27.77 -14.72
CA VAL A 68 -0.52 28.43 -13.61
C VAL A 68 0.78 29.09 -14.09
N GLY A 69 1.32 28.62 -15.22
CA GLY A 69 2.45 29.24 -15.92
C GLY A 69 3.80 28.53 -15.76
N TYR A 70 3.89 27.49 -14.95
CA TYR A 70 5.08 26.62 -14.90
C TYR A 70 5.08 25.64 -16.07
N LYS A 71 6.25 25.44 -16.70
CA LYS A 71 6.40 24.58 -17.87
C LYS A 71 7.60 23.64 -17.75
N ILE A 72 7.48 22.44 -18.29
CA ILE A 72 8.56 21.46 -18.48
C ILE A 72 8.71 21.25 -19.99
N LEU A 73 9.83 21.69 -20.56
CA LEU A 73 10.07 21.61 -22.01
C LEU A 73 8.89 22.16 -22.85
N ASP A 74 8.40 23.35 -22.50
CA ASP A 74 7.25 24.07 -23.10
C ASP A 74 5.85 23.53 -22.76
N ILE A 75 5.76 22.36 -22.10
CA ILE A 75 4.50 21.74 -21.69
C ILE A 75 4.07 22.28 -20.31
N PRO A 76 2.82 22.74 -20.13
CA PRO A 76 2.29 23.10 -18.81
C PRO A 76 2.41 21.96 -17.80
N VAL A 77 2.69 22.26 -16.53
CA VAL A 77 2.81 21.23 -15.48
C VAL A 77 1.51 20.45 -15.27
N GLU A 78 0.37 21.08 -15.53
CA GLU A 78 -0.97 20.50 -15.50
C GLU A 78 -1.13 19.42 -16.56
N GLU A 79 -0.60 19.64 -17.76
CA GLU A 79 -0.60 18.65 -18.85
C GLU A 79 0.30 17.45 -18.51
N VAL A 80 1.48 17.69 -17.93
CA VAL A 80 2.34 16.59 -17.44
C VAL A 80 1.62 15.77 -16.35
N PHE A 81 0.85 16.43 -15.49
CA PHE A 81 -0.01 15.76 -14.52
C PHE A 81 -1.16 14.99 -15.18
N PHE A 82 -1.75 15.52 -16.27
CA PHE A 82 -2.75 14.84 -17.07
C PHE A 82 -2.25 13.48 -17.57
N PHE A 83 -1.05 13.41 -18.14
CA PHE A 83 -0.47 12.14 -18.59
C PHE A 83 -0.31 11.12 -17.46
N ALA A 84 0.11 11.60 -16.29
CA ALA A 84 0.26 10.75 -15.11
C ALA A 84 -1.10 10.20 -14.63
N ILE A 85 -2.11 11.07 -14.51
CA ILE A 85 -3.42 10.70 -13.97
C ILE A 85 -4.26 9.90 -14.97
N GLN A 86 -4.20 10.19 -16.27
CA GLN A 86 -4.81 9.35 -17.31
C GLN A 86 -4.22 7.94 -17.25
N THR A 87 -2.89 7.83 -17.25
CA THR A 87 -2.21 6.54 -17.16
C THR A 87 -2.62 5.78 -15.91
N TYR A 88 -2.76 6.49 -14.77
CA TYR A 88 -3.24 5.90 -13.53
C TYR A 88 -4.67 5.38 -13.63
N ILE A 89 -5.63 6.20 -14.08
CA ILE A 89 -7.05 5.85 -14.24
C ILE A 89 -7.20 4.61 -15.10
N THR A 90 -6.60 4.61 -16.29
CA THR A 90 -6.67 3.48 -17.23
C THR A 90 -6.01 2.24 -16.66
N SER A 91 -4.92 2.40 -15.91
CA SER A 91 -4.26 1.26 -15.28
C SER A 91 -5.06 0.66 -14.14
N VAL A 92 -5.72 1.46 -13.30
CA VAL A 92 -6.60 0.94 -12.24
C VAL A 92 -7.84 0.29 -12.85
N ALA A 93 -8.43 0.87 -13.89
CA ALA A 93 -9.54 0.26 -14.64
C ALA A 93 -9.14 -1.12 -15.20
N TYR A 94 -7.97 -1.22 -15.85
CA TYR A 94 -7.41 -2.49 -16.29
C TYR A 94 -7.26 -3.50 -15.15
N CYS A 95 -6.71 -3.07 -14.00
CA CYS A 95 -6.53 -3.92 -12.84
C CYS A 95 -7.86 -4.45 -12.28
N ILE A 96 -8.92 -3.65 -12.28
CA ILE A 96 -10.26 -4.06 -11.86
C ILE A 96 -10.78 -5.18 -12.78
N PHE A 97 -10.74 -4.96 -14.11
CA PHE A 97 -11.30 -5.92 -15.07
C PHE A 97 -10.47 -7.21 -15.19
N THR A 98 -9.17 -7.14 -14.93
CA THR A 98 -8.27 -8.31 -15.06
C THR A 98 -8.00 -9.03 -13.75
N LYS A 99 -8.40 -8.49 -12.58
CA LYS A 99 -8.14 -9.12 -11.28
C LYS A 99 -8.57 -10.58 -11.17
N PRO A 100 -9.75 -10.98 -11.67
CA PRO A 100 -10.19 -12.38 -11.58
C PRO A 100 -9.37 -13.33 -12.46
N LEU A 101 -8.60 -12.84 -13.44
CA LEU A 101 -7.87 -13.68 -14.38
C LEU A 101 -6.71 -14.40 -13.69
N VAL A 102 -6.57 -15.70 -13.99
CA VAL A 102 -5.41 -16.50 -13.60
C VAL A 102 -4.43 -16.46 -14.76
N ARG A 103 -3.42 -15.60 -14.67
CA ARG A 103 -2.57 -15.22 -15.81
C ARG A 103 -1.94 -16.42 -16.55
N PRO A 104 -1.31 -17.41 -15.88
CA PRO A 104 -0.59 -18.46 -16.60
C PRO A 104 -1.47 -19.32 -17.51
N MET A 105 -2.77 -19.41 -17.21
CA MET A 105 -3.76 -20.12 -18.03
C MET A 105 -3.86 -19.61 -19.47
N TYR A 106 -3.46 -18.36 -19.71
CA TYR A 106 -3.51 -17.71 -21.02
C TYR A 106 -2.19 -17.76 -21.80
N LEU A 107 -1.16 -18.42 -21.25
CA LEU A 107 0.08 -18.70 -21.98
C LEU A 107 -0.18 -19.69 -23.10
N ARG A 108 0.46 -19.48 -24.26
CA ARG A 108 0.32 -20.31 -25.47
C ARG A 108 1.68 -20.52 -26.12
N SER A 109 1.87 -21.64 -26.80
CA SER A 109 3.11 -21.92 -27.53
C SER A 109 3.28 -20.93 -28.70
N HIS A 110 4.50 -20.42 -28.88
CA HIS A 110 4.81 -19.39 -29.89
C HIS A 110 4.58 -19.82 -31.36
N LEU A 111 4.31 -21.10 -31.61
CA LEU A 111 4.23 -21.68 -32.94
C LEU A 111 2.82 -21.57 -33.55
N GLU A 112 1.76 -21.60 -32.74
CA GLU A 112 0.39 -21.80 -33.24
C GLU A 112 -0.21 -20.60 -33.99
N ARG A 113 0.30 -19.37 -33.80
CA ARG A 113 -0.36 -18.14 -34.33
C ARG A 113 0.58 -17.15 -35.01
N ARG A 114 1.62 -17.64 -35.68
CA ARG A 114 2.54 -16.79 -36.50
C ARG A 114 1.81 -15.99 -37.58
N ARG A 115 0.73 -16.53 -38.16
CA ARG A 115 -0.07 -15.84 -39.18
C ARG A 115 -0.73 -14.59 -38.62
N THR A 116 -1.46 -14.70 -37.50
CA THR A 116 -2.12 -13.56 -36.84
C THR A 116 -1.10 -12.50 -36.43
N ARG A 117 0.04 -12.92 -35.87
CA ARG A 117 1.14 -12.02 -35.53
C ARG A 117 1.57 -11.18 -36.73
N ASN A 118 1.85 -11.81 -37.86
CA ASN A 118 2.34 -11.15 -39.06
C ASN A 118 1.27 -10.25 -39.71
N VAL A 119 0.00 -10.67 -39.72
CA VAL A 119 -1.10 -9.87 -40.28
C VAL A 119 -1.29 -8.57 -39.48
N VAL A 120 -1.37 -8.65 -38.16
CA VAL A 120 -1.52 -7.45 -37.31
C VAL A 120 -0.29 -6.54 -37.41
N ALA A 121 0.92 -7.10 -37.43
CA ALA A 121 2.14 -6.34 -37.64
C ALA A 121 2.14 -5.61 -38.99
N PHE A 122 1.68 -6.27 -40.06
CA PHE A 122 1.53 -5.65 -41.38
C PHE A 122 0.54 -4.50 -41.38
N VAL A 123 -0.62 -4.66 -40.72
CA VAL A 123 -1.62 -3.59 -40.56
C VAL A 123 -1.03 -2.39 -39.84
N ILE A 124 -0.31 -2.60 -38.72
CA ILE A 124 0.33 -1.50 -37.98
C ILE A 124 1.38 -0.80 -38.85
N LEU A 125 2.19 -1.53 -39.62
CA LEU A 125 3.17 -0.95 -40.54
C LEU A 125 2.51 -0.15 -41.67
N THR A 126 1.37 -0.61 -42.19
CA THR A 126 0.59 0.15 -43.18
C THR A 126 0.04 1.45 -42.59
N LEU A 127 -0.42 1.43 -41.34
CA LEU A 127 -0.86 2.65 -40.63
C LEU A 127 0.30 3.63 -40.41
N THR A 128 1.50 3.15 -40.07
CA THR A 128 2.71 3.99 -40.01
C THR A 128 3.03 4.63 -41.37
N GLY A 129 2.91 3.86 -42.46
CA GLY A 129 3.07 4.37 -43.83
C GLY A 129 2.03 5.44 -44.18
N GLY A 130 0.77 5.22 -43.79
CA GLY A 130 -0.31 6.20 -43.93
C GLY A 130 -0.06 7.48 -43.12
N GLY A 131 0.42 7.36 -41.88
CA GLY A 131 0.82 8.51 -41.06
C GLY A 131 1.95 9.31 -41.69
N THR A 132 2.99 8.64 -42.19
CA THR A 132 4.08 9.27 -42.93
C THR A 132 3.58 9.99 -44.18
N ALA A 133 2.66 9.38 -44.94
CA ALA A 133 2.05 10.01 -46.10
C ALA A 133 1.26 11.27 -45.72
N CYS A 134 0.51 11.25 -44.60
CA CYS A 134 -0.20 12.43 -44.08
C CYS A 134 0.77 13.58 -43.76
N LEU A 135 1.93 13.27 -43.16
CA LEU A 135 2.96 14.28 -42.87
C LEU A 135 3.59 14.85 -44.15
N LEU A 136 3.85 14.01 -45.16
CA LEU A 136 4.45 14.44 -46.43
C LEU A 136 3.48 15.28 -47.29
N LEU A 137 2.17 15.00 -47.21
CA LEU A 137 1.14 15.76 -47.91
C LEU A 137 0.88 17.14 -47.27
N GLY A 138 1.23 17.30 -45.98
CA GLY A 138 1.07 18.54 -45.21
C GLY A 138 -0.38 19.04 -45.12
N ARG A 139 -0.60 20.20 -44.46
CA ARG A 139 -1.92 20.86 -44.27
C ARG A 139 -2.81 20.21 -43.19
N HIS A 140 -4.11 20.12 -43.42
CA HIS A 140 -5.16 19.60 -42.51
C HIS A 140 -4.97 18.16 -42.01
N MET A 141 -3.94 17.44 -42.45
CA MET A 141 -3.66 16.05 -42.06
C MET A 141 -2.49 15.92 -41.08
N THR A 142 -1.85 17.03 -40.73
CA THR A 142 -0.61 17.00 -39.94
C THR A 142 -0.83 16.39 -38.56
N TYR A 143 -1.93 16.72 -37.88
CA TYR A 143 -2.18 16.18 -36.54
C TYR A 143 -2.40 14.66 -36.57
N LEU A 144 -3.26 14.17 -37.47
CA LEU A 144 -3.47 12.72 -37.67
C LEU A 144 -2.17 12.00 -38.03
N GLY A 145 -1.34 12.58 -38.90
CA GLY A 145 -0.04 12.02 -39.28
C GLY A 145 0.90 11.85 -38.08
N LEU A 146 0.97 12.87 -37.21
CA LEU A 146 1.81 12.84 -36.00
C LEU A 146 1.34 11.81 -34.97
N ILE A 147 0.02 11.63 -34.80
CA ILE A 147 -0.53 10.57 -33.93
C ILE A 147 -0.10 9.19 -34.47
N LEU A 148 -0.33 8.92 -35.75
CA LEU A 148 -0.06 7.60 -36.34
C LEU A 148 1.44 7.24 -36.32
N VAL A 149 2.32 8.19 -36.67
CA VAL A 149 3.77 7.95 -36.70
C VAL A 149 4.36 7.75 -35.31
N TRP A 150 3.81 8.41 -34.29
CA TRP A 150 4.26 8.23 -32.91
C TRP A 150 3.76 6.93 -32.27
N VAL A 151 2.47 6.62 -32.44
CA VAL A 151 1.81 5.49 -31.77
C VAL A 151 2.17 4.14 -32.41
N CYS A 152 2.16 4.04 -33.74
CA CYS A 152 2.27 2.75 -34.42
C CYS A 152 3.59 1.99 -34.11
N PRO A 153 4.77 2.63 -34.04
CA PRO A 153 6.00 1.95 -33.62
C PRO A 153 5.92 1.36 -32.20
N ILE A 154 5.28 2.07 -31.26
CA ILE A 154 5.09 1.62 -29.87
C ILE A 154 4.16 0.41 -29.85
N LEU A 155 3.02 0.50 -30.55
CA LEU A 155 2.07 -0.61 -30.66
C LEU A 155 2.68 -1.84 -31.33
N LEU A 156 3.50 -1.64 -32.37
CA LEU A 156 4.20 -2.73 -33.05
C LEU A 156 5.16 -3.44 -32.08
N PHE A 157 5.93 -2.67 -31.30
CA PHE A 157 6.82 -3.22 -30.28
C PHE A 157 6.03 -4.01 -29.23
N GLN A 158 4.98 -3.43 -28.67
CA GLN A 158 4.13 -4.08 -27.67
C GLN A 158 3.48 -5.36 -28.22
N TRP A 159 2.96 -5.32 -29.45
CA TRP A 159 2.39 -6.49 -30.13
C TRP A 159 3.44 -7.58 -30.33
N MET A 160 4.62 -7.24 -30.85
CA MET A 160 5.68 -8.22 -31.07
C MET A 160 6.11 -8.91 -29.78
N LEU A 161 6.15 -8.15 -28.68
CA LEU A 161 6.51 -8.64 -27.35
C LEU A 161 5.45 -9.56 -26.74
N SER A 162 4.16 -9.18 -26.79
CA SER A 162 3.11 -9.82 -25.98
C SER A 162 2.01 -10.54 -26.77
N HIS A 163 2.08 -10.63 -28.11
CA HIS A 163 1.04 -11.27 -28.93
C HIS A 163 0.60 -12.68 -28.50
N PRO A 164 1.47 -13.63 -28.04
CA PRO A 164 1.00 -14.97 -27.71
C PRO A 164 0.05 -14.95 -26.51
N PHE A 165 0.30 -14.03 -25.58
CA PHE A 165 -0.49 -13.84 -24.37
C PHE A 165 -1.72 -13.00 -24.63
N LEU A 166 -1.57 -11.89 -25.35
CA LEU A 166 -2.67 -10.98 -25.69
C LEU A 166 -3.80 -11.68 -26.45
N ILE A 167 -3.45 -12.56 -27.39
CA ILE A 167 -4.42 -13.35 -28.16
C ILE A 167 -5.10 -14.43 -27.29
N GLY A 168 -4.45 -14.88 -26.22
CA GLY A 168 -5.01 -15.84 -25.26
C GLY A 168 -5.99 -15.21 -24.29
N LEU A 169 -5.82 -13.93 -23.95
CA LEU A 169 -6.66 -13.22 -22.99
C LEU A 169 -8.12 -13.05 -23.47
N PRO A 170 -9.08 -13.02 -22.54
CA PRO A 170 -10.46 -12.69 -22.89
C PRO A 170 -10.56 -11.27 -23.43
N SER A 171 -11.32 -11.11 -24.53
CA SER A 171 -11.46 -9.80 -25.20
C SER A 171 -12.25 -8.79 -24.37
N LYS A 172 -13.29 -9.24 -23.63
CA LYS A 172 -14.20 -8.34 -22.89
C LYS A 172 -13.46 -7.47 -21.85
N PRO A 173 -12.64 -8.02 -20.92
CA PRO A 173 -11.90 -7.19 -19.95
C PRO A 173 -10.94 -6.22 -20.60
N THR A 174 -10.23 -6.67 -21.65
CA THR A 174 -9.25 -5.86 -22.37
C THR A 174 -9.91 -4.69 -23.10
N ILE A 175 -11.01 -4.95 -23.82
CA ILE A 175 -11.77 -3.91 -24.53
C ILE A 175 -12.41 -2.95 -23.52
N ALA A 176 -13.01 -3.44 -22.43
CA ALA A 176 -13.60 -2.59 -21.40
C ALA A 176 -12.57 -1.65 -20.75
N ALA A 177 -11.36 -2.15 -20.48
CA ALA A 177 -10.26 -1.36 -19.93
C ALA A 177 -9.77 -0.24 -20.86
N ILE A 178 -9.96 -0.39 -22.18
CA ILE A 178 -9.63 0.64 -23.17
C ILE A 178 -10.82 1.60 -23.36
N CYS A 179 -12.00 1.06 -23.65
CA CYS A 179 -13.16 1.84 -24.04
C CYS A 179 -13.74 2.69 -22.90
N LEU A 180 -13.80 2.18 -21.67
CA LEU A 180 -14.41 2.94 -20.56
C LEU A 180 -13.63 4.21 -20.20
N PRO A 181 -12.29 4.16 -19.98
CA PRO A 181 -11.52 5.39 -19.80
C PRO A 181 -11.55 6.30 -21.02
N THR A 182 -11.55 5.75 -22.23
CA THR A 182 -11.62 6.54 -23.47
C THR A 182 -12.92 7.34 -23.56
N LEU A 183 -14.07 6.67 -23.37
CA LEU A 183 -15.38 7.32 -23.41
C LEU A 183 -15.53 8.36 -22.29
N TYR A 184 -14.99 8.07 -21.10
CA TYR A 184 -14.98 9.03 -19.99
C TYR A 184 -14.16 10.28 -20.31
N LEU A 185 -12.96 10.11 -20.88
CA LEU A 185 -12.08 11.22 -21.25
C LEU A 185 -12.64 12.02 -22.42
N TRP A 186 -13.37 11.41 -23.35
CA TRP A 186 -14.12 12.17 -24.36
C TRP A 186 -15.11 13.14 -23.69
N VAL A 187 -15.92 12.67 -22.75
CA VAL A 187 -16.87 13.56 -22.05
C VAL A 187 -16.17 14.66 -21.26
N ALA A 188 -15.05 14.33 -20.59
CA ALA A 188 -14.27 15.30 -19.84
C ALA A 188 -13.66 16.36 -20.76
N ASP A 189 -13.05 15.95 -21.87
CA ASP A 189 -12.35 16.84 -22.78
C ASP A 189 -13.30 17.74 -23.59
N PHE A 190 -14.47 17.22 -23.99
CA PHE A 190 -15.55 18.06 -24.53
C PHE A 190 -15.86 19.25 -23.63
N SER A 191 -15.94 19.01 -22.32
CA SER A 191 -16.17 20.07 -21.33
C SER A 191 -14.97 21.03 -21.27
N ALA A 192 -13.74 20.52 -21.29
CA ALA A 192 -12.52 21.33 -21.22
C ALA A 192 -12.38 22.28 -22.42
N MET A 193 -12.75 21.83 -23.63
CA MET A 193 -12.77 22.62 -24.86
C MET A 193 -13.86 23.71 -24.82
N GLU A 194 -15.05 23.40 -24.28
CA GLU A 194 -16.15 24.37 -24.13
C GLU A 194 -15.74 25.52 -23.19
N PHE A 195 -15.01 25.23 -22.11
CA PHE A 195 -14.45 26.23 -21.20
C PHE A 195 -13.18 26.91 -21.73
N GLY A 196 -12.66 26.50 -22.89
CA GLY A 196 -11.48 27.10 -23.52
C GLY A 196 -10.17 26.83 -22.79
N THR A 197 -10.07 25.74 -22.03
CA THR A 197 -8.88 25.37 -21.24
C THR A 197 -7.65 25.14 -22.13
N TRP A 198 -7.86 24.57 -23.31
CA TRP A 198 -6.88 24.38 -24.37
C TRP A 198 -7.60 24.24 -25.72
N ARG A 199 -6.90 24.44 -26.85
CA ARG A 199 -7.50 24.35 -28.20
C ARG A 199 -6.52 23.76 -29.22
N ILE A 200 -7.10 23.08 -30.23
CA ILE A 200 -6.39 22.65 -31.44
C ILE A 200 -6.44 23.78 -32.47
N GLU A 201 -5.30 24.11 -33.07
CA GLU A 201 -5.19 25.22 -34.01
C GLU A 201 -5.87 24.90 -35.36
N SER A 202 -6.71 25.83 -35.82
CA SER A 202 -7.47 25.67 -37.06
C SER A 202 -6.55 25.52 -38.28
N GLY A 203 -6.77 24.47 -39.07
CA GLY A 203 -5.99 24.20 -40.29
C GLY A 203 -4.99 23.05 -40.18
N THR A 204 -4.81 22.49 -38.99
CA THR A 204 -3.93 21.33 -38.71
C THR A 204 -4.69 20.01 -38.56
N ASN A 205 -6.00 20.09 -38.33
CA ASN A 205 -6.96 18.99 -38.21
C ASN A 205 -7.86 18.86 -39.46
N LEU A 206 -8.51 17.71 -39.58
CA LEU A 206 -9.43 17.29 -40.64
C LEU A 206 -10.73 18.09 -40.66
N GLY A 207 -11.10 18.71 -39.53
CA GLY A 207 -12.32 19.50 -39.38
C GLY A 207 -13.60 18.68 -39.18
N TYR A 208 -13.50 17.38 -38.90
CA TYR A 208 -14.66 16.54 -38.53
C TYR A 208 -14.76 16.41 -37.01
N GLN A 209 -15.96 16.56 -36.47
CA GLN A 209 -16.23 16.44 -35.03
C GLN A 209 -17.26 15.33 -34.75
N ILE A 210 -17.03 14.58 -33.67
CA ILE A 210 -17.94 13.56 -33.14
C ILE A 210 -18.32 13.99 -31.72
N GLY A 211 -19.59 14.32 -31.49
CA GLY A 211 -20.06 14.74 -30.17
C GLY A 211 -19.38 16.01 -29.65
N GLY A 212 -18.92 16.89 -30.55
CA GLY A 212 -18.25 18.16 -30.21
C GLY A 212 -16.74 18.08 -29.98
N ILE A 213 -16.13 16.91 -30.17
CA ILE A 213 -14.68 16.69 -30.10
C ILE A 213 -14.16 16.39 -31.50
N ASP A 214 -12.96 16.86 -31.84
CA ASP A 214 -12.31 16.54 -33.11
C ASP A 214 -12.01 15.03 -33.22
N VAL A 215 -12.18 14.46 -34.42
CA VAL A 215 -11.98 13.01 -34.66
C VAL A 215 -10.57 12.56 -34.27
N GLU A 216 -9.57 13.39 -34.52
CA GLU A 216 -8.18 13.13 -34.15
C GLU A 216 -7.97 13.07 -32.64
N GLU A 217 -8.66 13.90 -31.88
CA GLU A 217 -8.59 13.92 -30.42
C GLU A 217 -9.30 12.70 -29.83
N ALA A 218 -10.47 12.36 -30.38
CA ALA A 218 -11.16 11.13 -30.04
C ALA A 218 -10.28 9.88 -30.31
N LEU A 219 -9.57 9.88 -31.44
CA LEU A 219 -8.58 8.86 -31.79
C LEU A 219 -7.39 8.87 -30.83
N PHE A 220 -6.86 10.05 -30.47
CA PHE A 220 -5.73 10.21 -29.54
C PHE A 220 -6.02 9.54 -28.19
N PHE A 221 -7.19 9.81 -27.58
CA PHE A 221 -7.59 9.14 -26.32
C PHE A 221 -7.72 7.63 -26.47
N LEU A 222 -8.27 7.16 -27.60
CA LEU A 222 -8.43 5.72 -27.86
C LEU A 222 -7.06 5.03 -27.95
N VAL A 223 -6.14 5.58 -28.73
CA VAL A 223 -4.84 4.95 -28.98
C VAL A 223 -3.90 5.07 -27.79
N THR A 224 -3.95 6.16 -27.03
CA THR A 224 -3.17 6.31 -25.79
C THR A 224 -3.63 5.30 -24.72
N ASN A 225 -4.94 5.15 -24.52
CA ASN A 225 -5.46 4.11 -23.62
C ASN A 225 -5.16 2.69 -24.11
N MET A 226 -5.15 2.46 -25.43
CA MET A 226 -4.69 1.20 -26.00
C MET A 226 -3.21 0.93 -25.70
N MET A 227 -2.32 1.91 -25.88
CA MET A 227 -0.89 1.77 -25.54
C MET A 227 -0.69 1.47 -24.04
N ILE A 228 -1.45 2.12 -23.16
CA ILE A 228 -1.41 1.88 -21.71
C ILE A 228 -1.82 0.43 -21.42
N VAL A 229 -2.99 -0.01 -21.91
CA VAL A 229 -3.49 -1.37 -21.65
C VAL A 229 -2.58 -2.44 -22.23
N LEU A 230 -2.06 -2.27 -23.45
CA LEU A 230 -1.12 -3.20 -24.05
C LEU A 230 0.23 -3.23 -23.31
N GLY A 231 0.68 -2.10 -22.79
CA GLY A 231 1.84 -2.01 -21.90
C GLY A 231 1.65 -2.81 -20.61
N LEU A 232 0.49 -2.68 -19.96
CA LEU A 232 0.13 -3.47 -18.78
C LEU A 232 0.07 -4.96 -19.08
N ILE A 233 -0.49 -5.35 -20.23
CA ILE A 233 -0.52 -6.75 -20.68
C ILE A 233 0.89 -7.29 -20.89
N GLY A 234 1.83 -6.47 -21.39
CA GLY A 234 3.25 -6.85 -21.49
C GLY A 234 3.89 -7.16 -20.13
N ILE A 235 3.57 -6.36 -19.10
CA ILE A 235 4.05 -6.61 -17.73
C ILE A 235 3.37 -7.84 -17.12
N ASP A 236 2.06 -7.99 -17.30
CA ASP A 236 1.31 -9.16 -16.84
C ASP A 236 1.78 -10.45 -17.55
N TYR A 237 2.21 -10.37 -18.82
CA TYR A 237 2.84 -11.49 -19.53
C TYR A 237 4.17 -11.89 -18.87
N ALA A 238 5.00 -10.92 -18.49
CA ALA A 238 6.25 -11.18 -17.78
C ALA A 238 6.01 -11.91 -16.44
N TYR A 239 5.00 -11.48 -15.68
CA TYR A 239 4.60 -12.15 -14.44
C TYR A 239 4.01 -13.55 -14.72
N ALA A 240 3.21 -13.72 -15.77
CA ALA A 240 2.66 -15.01 -16.15
C ALA A 240 3.77 -16.04 -16.47
N LEU A 241 4.80 -15.63 -17.22
CA LEU A 241 5.95 -16.49 -17.54
C LEU A 241 6.73 -16.88 -16.27
N GLN A 242 6.84 -15.96 -15.31
CA GLN A 242 7.49 -16.25 -14.04
C GLN A 242 6.69 -17.23 -13.20
N GLU A 243 5.38 -17.00 -13.05
CA GLU A 243 4.47 -17.91 -12.34
C GLU A 243 4.47 -19.31 -12.96
N TYR A 244 4.47 -19.40 -14.30
CA TYR A 244 4.63 -20.66 -15.02
C TYR A 244 5.97 -21.35 -14.73
N LYS A 245 7.08 -20.60 -14.71
CA LYS A 245 8.39 -21.17 -14.37
C LYS A 245 8.44 -21.75 -12.96
N SER A 246 7.84 -21.07 -11.98
CA SER A 246 7.71 -21.60 -10.60
C SER A 246 6.87 -22.87 -10.57
N LEU A 247 5.78 -22.92 -11.35
CA LEU A 247 4.93 -24.11 -11.46
C LEU A 247 5.67 -25.31 -12.07
N SER A 248 6.42 -25.11 -13.16
CA SER A 248 7.15 -26.19 -13.83
C SER A 248 8.44 -26.62 -13.10
N ARG A 249 9.03 -25.76 -12.27
CA ARG A 249 10.30 -26.03 -11.55
C ARG A 249 10.27 -25.48 -10.11
N PRO A 250 9.60 -26.19 -9.18
CA PRO A 250 9.39 -25.70 -7.80
C PRO A 250 10.67 -25.44 -6.98
N ALA A 251 11.77 -26.14 -7.29
CA ALA A 251 13.02 -26.09 -6.50
C ALA A 251 13.88 -24.83 -6.73
N ALA A 252 13.52 -23.95 -7.68
CA ALA A 252 14.35 -22.80 -8.08
C ALA A 252 13.82 -21.43 -7.61
N ASP A 253 12.77 -21.40 -6.77
CA ASP A 253 12.07 -20.15 -6.47
C ASP A 253 12.84 -19.27 -5.49
N LYS A 254 13.39 -18.15 -5.99
CA LYS A 254 14.04 -17.08 -5.21
C LYS A 254 13.17 -15.82 -5.12
N GLY A 255 11.85 -15.98 -5.23
CA GLY A 255 10.88 -14.90 -5.09
C GLY A 255 10.62 -14.13 -6.39
N THR A 256 9.46 -13.47 -6.43
CA THR A 256 8.98 -12.71 -7.58
C THR A 256 9.67 -11.35 -7.67
N THR A 257 10.71 -11.21 -8.48
CA THR A 257 11.30 -9.90 -8.81
C THR A 257 10.97 -9.47 -10.24
N LEU A 258 10.66 -8.18 -10.40
CA LEU A 258 10.42 -7.56 -11.72
C LEU A 258 11.58 -7.81 -12.69
N ARG A 259 12.83 -7.76 -12.21
CA ARG A 259 14.02 -8.01 -13.04
C ARG A 259 14.01 -9.42 -13.62
N THR A 260 13.65 -10.41 -12.81
CA THR A 260 13.51 -11.80 -13.29
C THR A 260 12.36 -11.91 -14.27
N ALA A 261 11.19 -11.32 -13.99
CA ALA A 261 10.05 -11.31 -14.89
C ALA A 261 10.41 -10.72 -16.27
N LEU A 262 11.04 -9.55 -16.30
CA LEU A 262 11.47 -8.88 -17.54
C LEU A 262 12.53 -9.69 -18.30
N SER A 263 13.44 -10.38 -17.62
CA SER A 263 14.43 -11.23 -18.27
C SER A 263 13.81 -12.41 -19.04
N LEU A 264 12.65 -12.91 -18.57
CA LEU A 264 11.93 -14.00 -19.23
C LEU A 264 11.25 -13.56 -20.53
N LEU A 265 10.95 -12.26 -20.70
CA LEU A 265 10.42 -11.75 -21.97
C LEU A 265 11.45 -11.86 -23.10
N CYS A 266 12.74 -11.70 -22.79
CA CYS A 266 13.81 -11.82 -23.78
C CYS A 266 14.10 -13.27 -24.18
N SER A 267 13.77 -14.24 -23.33
CA SER A 267 14.02 -15.67 -23.55
C SER A 267 12.91 -16.50 -22.91
N PRO A 268 11.71 -16.54 -23.53
CA PRO A 268 10.56 -17.23 -22.96
C PRO A 268 10.80 -18.75 -22.91
N PRO A 269 10.43 -19.43 -21.81
CA PRO A 269 10.56 -20.89 -21.71
C PRO A 269 9.60 -21.61 -22.67
N SER A 270 9.91 -22.87 -23.00
CA SER A 270 8.96 -23.75 -23.67
C SER A 270 7.76 -24.02 -22.76
N ILE A 271 6.56 -23.79 -23.29
CA ILE A 271 5.30 -23.97 -22.58
C ILE A 271 4.82 -25.41 -22.77
N ASP A 272 4.61 -26.11 -21.66
CA ASP A 272 3.97 -27.42 -21.60
C ASP A 272 2.44 -27.21 -21.61
N GLU A 273 1.83 -27.58 -22.72
CA GLU A 273 0.40 -27.39 -22.94
C GLU A 273 -0.45 -28.28 -22.02
N SER A 274 0.09 -29.41 -21.54
CA SER A 274 -0.63 -30.30 -20.62
C SER A 274 -0.85 -29.64 -19.25
N LEU A 275 0.19 -28.99 -18.71
CA LEU A 275 0.14 -28.27 -17.45
C LEU A 275 -0.77 -27.03 -17.53
N ILE A 276 -0.69 -26.27 -18.64
CA ILE A 276 -1.59 -25.12 -18.85
C ILE A 276 -3.04 -25.58 -19.01
N SER A 277 -3.27 -26.69 -19.72
CA SER A 277 -4.61 -27.29 -19.86
C SER A 277 -5.16 -27.72 -18.50
N ALA A 278 -4.34 -28.37 -17.67
CA ALA A 278 -4.73 -28.79 -16.32
C ALA A 278 -5.11 -27.60 -15.42
N LEU A 279 -4.28 -26.55 -15.41
CA LEU A 279 -4.59 -25.31 -14.70
C LEU A 279 -5.88 -24.68 -15.21
N SER A 280 -6.05 -24.63 -16.53
CA SER A 280 -7.24 -24.07 -17.18
C SER A 280 -8.52 -24.78 -16.74
N GLN A 281 -8.49 -26.11 -16.73
CA GLN A 281 -9.60 -26.95 -16.31
C GLN A 281 -9.93 -26.78 -14.83
N ALA A 282 -8.91 -26.67 -13.95
CA ALA A 282 -9.12 -26.38 -12.54
C ALA A 282 -9.79 -25.01 -12.32
N VAL A 283 -9.34 -23.97 -13.04
CA VAL A 283 -9.93 -22.61 -12.96
C VAL A 283 -11.37 -22.59 -13.44
N TYR A 284 -11.68 -23.19 -14.60
CA TYR A 284 -13.05 -23.23 -15.10
C TYR A 284 -13.98 -24.00 -14.17
N ARG A 285 -13.50 -25.10 -13.56
CA ARG A 285 -14.31 -25.83 -12.57
C ARG A 285 -14.63 -24.98 -11.35
N LEU A 286 -13.64 -24.26 -10.82
CA LEU A 286 -13.85 -23.36 -9.70
C LEU A 286 -14.89 -22.28 -10.04
N GLN A 287 -14.79 -21.68 -11.23
CA GLN A 287 -15.72 -20.64 -11.69
C GLN A 287 -17.15 -21.18 -11.88
N GLU A 288 -17.31 -22.38 -12.44
CA GLU A 288 -18.62 -22.99 -12.69
C GLU A 288 -19.32 -23.40 -11.39
N LYS A 289 -18.58 -23.98 -10.45
CA LYS A 289 -19.14 -24.51 -9.20
C LYS A 289 -19.29 -23.46 -8.10
N SER A 290 -18.43 -22.43 -8.06
CA SER A 290 -18.53 -21.36 -7.06
C SER A 290 -17.93 -20.04 -7.52
N GLN A 291 -18.81 -19.14 -7.94
CA GLN A 291 -18.46 -17.76 -8.29
C GLN A 291 -17.86 -16.99 -7.11
N SER A 292 -18.36 -17.20 -5.89
CA SER A 292 -17.88 -16.52 -4.68
C SER A 292 -16.44 -16.92 -4.34
N MET A 293 -16.11 -18.21 -4.43
CA MET A 293 -14.74 -18.70 -4.18
C MET A 293 -13.81 -18.37 -5.33
N PHE A 294 -14.28 -18.39 -6.58
CA PHE A 294 -13.49 -17.92 -7.72
C PHE A 294 -13.07 -16.45 -7.53
N LEU A 295 -14.02 -15.58 -7.18
CA LEU A 295 -13.73 -14.17 -6.89
C LEU A 295 -12.87 -14.01 -5.63
N GLY A 296 -13.14 -14.79 -4.57
CA GLY A 296 -12.35 -14.82 -3.34
C GLY A 296 -10.90 -15.24 -3.57
N SER A 297 -10.66 -16.21 -4.47
CA SER A 297 -9.31 -16.64 -4.86
C SER A 297 -8.48 -15.49 -5.46
N ALA A 298 -9.13 -14.49 -6.06
CA ALA A 298 -8.47 -13.34 -6.65
C ALA A 298 -7.84 -12.42 -5.60
N LEU A 299 -8.16 -12.57 -4.31
CA LEU A 299 -7.45 -11.89 -3.22
C LEU A 299 -6.01 -12.40 -3.06
N PHE A 300 -5.76 -13.66 -3.42
CA PHE A 300 -4.42 -14.25 -3.43
C PHE A 300 -3.74 -13.98 -4.78
N GLN A 301 -2.40 -13.91 -4.79
CA GLN A 301 -1.64 -13.64 -6.01
C GLN A 301 -0.49 -14.63 -6.21
N GLY A 302 -0.03 -14.70 -7.46
CA GLY A 302 1.11 -15.51 -7.86
C GLY A 302 0.88 -16.98 -7.59
N HIS A 303 1.95 -17.64 -7.15
CA HIS A 303 1.97 -19.09 -6.99
C HIS A 303 1.03 -19.59 -5.89
N LEU A 304 0.82 -18.82 -4.80
CA LEU A 304 -0.13 -19.13 -3.75
C LEU A 304 -1.56 -19.32 -4.30
N ARG A 305 -2.00 -18.43 -5.20
CA ARG A 305 -3.34 -18.56 -5.81
C ARG A 305 -3.45 -19.85 -6.63
N ILE A 306 -2.41 -20.20 -7.37
CA ILE A 306 -2.38 -21.42 -8.21
C ILE A 306 -2.43 -22.67 -7.33
N ASP A 307 -1.63 -22.72 -6.28
CA ASP A 307 -1.62 -23.83 -5.32
C ASP A 307 -2.98 -23.98 -4.64
N LEU A 308 -3.63 -22.87 -4.27
CA LEU A 308 -4.98 -22.89 -3.70
C LEU A 308 -6.02 -23.42 -4.70
N ILE A 309 -5.90 -23.12 -5.99
CA ILE A 309 -6.81 -23.62 -7.04
C ILE A 309 -6.64 -25.14 -7.25
N PHE A 310 -5.40 -25.65 -7.20
CA PHE A 310 -5.16 -27.10 -7.27
C PHE A 310 -5.60 -27.83 -6.00
N LEU A 311 -5.40 -27.21 -4.83
CA LEU A 311 -5.82 -27.76 -3.55
C LEU A 311 -7.35 -27.81 -3.40
N TYR A 312 -8.06 -26.71 -3.70
CA TYR A 312 -9.37 -26.47 -3.13
C TYR A 312 -10.56 -26.46 -4.12
N TYR A 313 -11.61 -27.21 -3.74
CA TYR A 313 -13.00 -26.74 -3.63
C TYR A 313 -13.83 -27.64 -2.66
N LEU A 314 -14.58 -27.03 -1.73
CA LEU A 314 -15.54 -27.66 -0.79
C LEU A 314 -16.77 -26.72 -0.64
N SER A 315 -17.82 -26.97 -1.42
CA SER A 315 -19.21 -26.65 -1.04
C SER A 315 -20.21 -27.35 -1.96
N ASN A 316 -21.05 -28.18 -1.32
CA ASN A 316 -22.30 -28.86 -1.69
C ASN A 316 -22.63 -29.35 -3.12
N PRO A 317 -23.30 -30.52 -3.25
CA PRO A 317 -23.46 -31.23 -4.51
C PRO A 317 -24.77 -30.87 -5.21
N CYS A 318 -24.79 -29.93 -6.18
CA CYS A 318 -25.87 -29.78 -7.19
C CYS A 318 -25.41 -28.75 -8.22
N VAL A 319 -25.15 -29.20 -9.44
CA VAL A 319 -25.94 -28.91 -10.65
C VAL A 319 -25.36 -29.85 -11.71
N VAL A 320 -26.24 -30.70 -12.24
CA VAL A 320 -25.99 -31.66 -13.31
C VAL A 320 -26.29 -30.97 -14.64
N HIS A 321 -25.29 -30.94 -15.52
CA HIS A 321 -25.29 -30.81 -17.00
C HIS A 321 -24.16 -29.90 -17.50
N SER A 322 -23.05 -30.47 -17.99
CA SER A 322 -22.75 -30.57 -19.43
C SER A 322 -21.31 -31.05 -19.71
N THR A 323 -21.21 -32.00 -20.64
CA THR A 323 -20.08 -32.33 -21.55
C THR A 323 -18.65 -32.49 -21.01
N ASN A 324 -18.21 -33.76 -20.99
CA ASN A 324 -16.85 -34.31 -21.15
C ASN A 324 -15.69 -33.29 -21.12
N MET A 325 -15.25 -32.92 -19.92
CA MET A 325 -13.94 -32.30 -19.73
C MET A 325 -13.42 -32.70 -18.33
N ASN A 326 -12.32 -33.44 -18.29
CA ASN A 326 -11.62 -33.80 -17.05
C ASN A 326 -11.13 -32.52 -16.34
N ARG A 327 -11.22 -32.42 -15.01
CA ARG A 327 -10.97 -31.19 -14.22
C ARG A 327 -10.33 -31.55 -12.86
N TYR A 328 -9.28 -30.85 -12.41
CA TYR A 328 -8.26 -31.39 -11.49
C TYR A 328 -8.06 -30.72 -10.10
N SER A 329 -9.09 -30.17 -9.46
CA SER A 329 -8.96 -29.68 -8.06
C SER A 329 -9.17 -30.82 -7.07
N PHE A 330 -8.16 -31.15 -6.25
CA PHE A 330 -8.11 -32.40 -5.45
C PHE A 330 -9.35 -32.63 -4.57
N CYS A 331 -9.70 -31.69 -3.68
CA CYS A 331 -10.80 -31.89 -2.74
C CYS A 331 -12.12 -32.17 -3.47
N ARG A 332 -12.34 -31.51 -4.62
CA ARG A 332 -13.55 -31.69 -5.41
C ARG A 332 -13.53 -32.96 -6.23
N VAL A 333 -12.39 -33.35 -6.81
CA VAL A 333 -12.28 -34.63 -7.52
C VAL A 333 -12.62 -35.78 -6.57
N MET A 334 -12.17 -35.72 -5.31
CA MET A 334 -12.56 -36.72 -4.31
C MET A 334 -14.05 -36.71 -4.00
N ASP A 335 -14.61 -35.53 -3.74
CA ASP A 335 -16.04 -35.34 -3.47
C ASP A 335 -16.91 -35.84 -4.65
N ASP A 336 -16.53 -35.52 -5.90
CA ASP A 336 -17.19 -36.04 -7.12
C ASP A 336 -17.11 -37.56 -7.22
N LEU A 337 -15.95 -38.16 -6.97
CA LEU A 337 -15.78 -39.62 -7.08
C LEU A 337 -16.63 -40.39 -6.07
N ILE A 338 -16.90 -39.77 -4.92
CA ILE A 338 -17.75 -40.34 -3.86
C ILE A 338 -19.23 -40.07 -4.18
N ASP A 339 -19.59 -38.86 -4.60
CA ASP A 339 -20.98 -38.50 -4.94
C ASP A 339 -21.49 -39.16 -6.24
N GLU A 340 -20.61 -39.37 -7.23
CA GLU A 340 -20.89 -40.04 -8.52
C GLU A 340 -20.71 -41.57 -8.46
N ALA A 341 -20.47 -42.13 -7.28
CA ALA A 341 -20.37 -43.57 -7.09
C ALA A 341 -21.76 -44.23 -7.24
N GLU A 342 -21.82 -45.40 -7.87
CA GLU A 342 -23.05 -46.17 -8.02
C GLU A 342 -23.53 -46.74 -6.68
N ASP A 343 -22.58 -47.12 -5.81
CA ASP A 343 -22.81 -47.64 -4.48
C ASP A 343 -21.65 -47.31 -3.50
N ASP A 344 -21.86 -47.62 -2.22
CA ASP A 344 -20.86 -47.39 -1.17
C ASP A 344 -19.59 -48.24 -1.38
N GLN A 345 -19.67 -49.34 -2.14
CA GLN A 345 -18.53 -50.19 -2.43
C GLN A 345 -17.59 -49.51 -3.43
N GLU A 346 -18.13 -48.90 -4.49
CA GLU A 346 -17.37 -48.10 -5.44
C GLU A 346 -16.73 -46.88 -4.74
N ALA A 347 -17.48 -46.19 -3.88
CA ALA A 347 -16.93 -45.05 -3.12
C ALA A 347 -15.75 -45.46 -2.23
N ASN A 348 -15.83 -46.61 -1.56
CA ASN A 348 -14.73 -47.17 -0.75
C ASN A 348 -13.50 -47.55 -1.60
N VAL A 349 -13.70 -48.02 -2.85
CA VAL A 349 -12.60 -48.25 -3.79
C VAL A 349 -11.88 -46.94 -4.10
N TRP A 350 -12.60 -45.85 -4.37
CA TRP A 350 -11.99 -44.56 -4.65
C TRP A 350 -11.24 -43.96 -3.45
N ILE A 351 -11.75 -44.12 -2.22
CA ILE A 351 -11.04 -43.73 -0.99
C ILE A 351 -9.73 -44.52 -0.85
N THR A 352 -9.77 -45.83 -1.10
CA THR A 352 -8.59 -46.71 -1.01
C THR A 352 -7.56 -46.36 -2.08
N GLU A 353 -8.00 -46.10 -3.31
CA GLU A 353 -7.12 -45.74 -4.41
C GLU A 353 -6.48 -44.37 -4.19
N CYS A 354 -7.23 -43.39 -3.68
CA CYS A 354 -6.69 -42.09 -3.30
C CYS A 354 -5.59 -42.21 -2.24
N ARG A 355 -5.84 -43.02 -1.20
CA ARG A 355 -4.86 -43.31 -0.16
C ARG A 355 -3.57 -43.90 -0.74
N TYR A 356 -3.70 -44.87 -1.64
CA TYR A 356 -2.56 -45.49 -2.33
C TYR A 356 -1.77 -44.50 -3.20
N LEU A 357 -2.45 -43.66 -3.97
CA LEU A 357 -1.80 -42.65 -4.82
C LEU A 357 -1.12 -41.55 -4.00
N LEU A 358 -1.71 -41.13 -2.88
CA LEU A 358 -1.08 -40.21 -1.93
C LEU A 358 0.20 -40.84 -1.35
N ASP A 359 0.16 -42.10 -0.89
CA ASP A 359 1.33 -42.82 -0.37
C ASP A 359 2.47 -42.89 -1.42
N LEU A 360 2.15 -43.17 -2.68
CA LEU A 360 3.12 -43.19 -3.78
C LEU A 360 3.72 -41.81 -4.04
N SER A 361 2.89 -40.76 -4.01
CA SER A 361 3.31 -39.39 -4.25
C SER A 361 4.26 -38.88 -3.16
N HIS A 362 3.94 -39.12 -1.87
CA HIS A 362 4.81 -38.76 -0.74
C HIS A 362 6.16 -39.48 -0.78
N ARG A 363 6.20 -40.71 -1.33
CA ARG A 363 7.44 -41.48 -1.53
C ARG A 363 8.21 -41.09 -2.79
N GLY A 364 7.71 -40.15 -3.59
CA GLY A 364 8.30 -39.75 -4.87
C GLY A 364 8.28 -40.85 -5.94
N ARG A 365 7.34 -41.79 -5.84
CA ARG A 365 7.21 -42.98 -6.72
C ARG A 365 5.96 -42.94 -7.60
N LEU A 366 5.32 -41.79 -7.73
CA LEU A 366 4.14 -41.63 -8.57
C LEU A 366 4.51 -41.97 -10.03
N PRO A 367 3.84 -42.93 -10.70
CA PRO A 367 4.22 -43.37 -12.04
C PRO A 367 4.14 -42.27 -13.09
N HIS A 368 5.24 -41.88 -13.74
CA HIS A 368 5.23 -40.76 -14.70
C HIS A 368 4.40 -40.96 -15.98
N ASP A 369 3.80 -42.13 -16.20
CA ASP A 369 3.07 -42.46 -17.43
C ASP A 369 1.56 -42.13 -17.33
N ALA A 370 1.18 -40.95 -17.84
CA ALA A 370 -0.21 -40.59 -18.09
C ALA A 370 -0.95 -41.62 -18.98
N TYR A 371 -0.21 -42.34 -19.83
CA TYR A 371 -0.73 -43.41 -20.68
C TYR A 371 -1.23 -44.63 -19.89
N HIS A 372 -0.65 -44.92 -18.72
CA HIS A 372 -1.13 -45.98 -17.84
C HIS A 372 -2.41 -45.58 -17.11
N ALA A 373 -2.54 -44.30 -16.71
CA ALA A 373 -3.72 -43.77 -16.04
C ALA A 373 -4.94 -43.72 -16.98
N SER A 374 -4.77 -43.28 -18.23
CA SER A 374 -5.87 -43.21 -19.21
C SER A 374 -6.44 -44.59 -19.60
N LYS A 375 -5.64 -45.66 -19.48
CA LYS A 375 -6.10 -47.05 -19.68
C LYS A 375 -6.97 -47.58 -18.54
N GLN A 376 -6.90 -47.00 -17.35
CA GLN A 376 -7.71 -47.43 -16.19
C GLN A 376 -9.10 -46.75 -16.13
N GLY A 377 -9.37 -45.82 -17.06
CA GLY A 377 -10.65 -45.13 -17.17
C GLY A 377 -10.62 -43.69 -16.68
N GLU A 378 -11.65 -42.93 -17.07
CA GLU A 378 -11.74 -41.48 -16.87
C GLU A 378 -11.70 -41.07 -15.38
N LYS A 379 -12.38 -41.82 -14.50
CA LYS A 379 -12.40 -41.56 -13.05
C LYS A 379 -11.00 -41.67 -12.42
N TYR A 380 -10.23 -42.71 -12.79
CA TYR A 380 -8.86 -42.92 -12.31
C TYR A 380 -7.91 -41.84 -12.81
N GLU A 381 -7.99 -41.49 -14.11
CA GLU A 381 -7.16 -40.43 -14.69
C GLU A 381 -7.39 -39.09 -13.99
N ARG A 382 -8.65 -38.73 -13.70
CA ARG A 382 -9.02 -37.52 -12.94
C ARG A 382 -8.34 -37.50 -11.56
N LEU A 383 -8.42 -38.60 -10.81
CA LEU A 383 -7.81 -38.73 -9.49
C LEU A 383 -6.29 -38.59 -9.56
N TYR A 384 -5.66 -39.36 -10.44
CA TYR A 384 -4.22 -39.36 -10.65
C TYR A 384 -3.69 -37.96 -10.97
N GLN A 385 -4.31 -37.27 -11.93
CA GLN A 385 -3.90 -35.93 -12.34
C GLN A 385 -4.08 -34.91 -11.21
N SER A 386 -5.18 -34.97 -10.46
CA SER A 386 -5.39 -34.08 -9.31
C SER A 386 -4.30 -34.19 -8.25
N ILE A 387 -3.79 -35.40 -7.98
CA ILE A 387 -2.69 -35.64 -7.03
C ILE A 387 -1.34 -35.22 -7.62
N SER A 388 -1.11 -35.43 -8.91
CA SER A 388 0.15 -35.07 -9.57
C SER A 388 0.45 -33.56 -9.58
N TYR A 389 -0.59 -32.72 -9.61
CA TYR A 389 -0.47 -31.26 -9.60
C TYR A 389 -0.55 -30.64 -8.20
N LEU A 390 -0.80 -31.44 -7.16
CA LEU A 390 -0.83 -30.96 -5.78
C LEU A 390 0.58 -30.62 -5.27
N PRO A 391 0.76 -29.47 -4.58
CA PRO A 391 2.03 -29.09 -3.99
C PRO A 391 2.28 -29.81 -2.65
N LEU A 392 2.32 -31.14 -2.65
CA LEU A 392 2.41 -31.98 -1.44
C LEU A 392 3.62 -31.64 -0.55
N SER A 393 4.73 -31.18 -1.13
CA SER A 393 5.92 -30.76 -0.37
C SER A 393 5.70 -29.56 0.55
N ARG A 394 4.59 -28.83 0.38
CA ARG A 394 4.22 -27.62 1.14
C ARG A 394 3.05 -27.86 2.09
N LEU A 395 2.51 -29.08 2.14
CA LEU A 395 1.25 -29.40 2.80
C LEU A 395 1.45 -30.48 3.86
N THR A 396 0.72 -30.39 4.97
CA THR A 396 0.78 -31.40 6.03
C THR A 396 0.07 -32.68 5.59
N GLU A 397 0.83 -33.76 5.38
CA GLU A 397 0.35 -35.07 4.91
C GLU A 397 -0.88 -35.60 5.69
N ASN A 398 -0.82 -35.57 7.03
CA ASN A 398 -1.87 -36.15 7.89
C ASN A 398 -3.28 -35.59 7.62
N PHE A 399 -3.39 -34.34 7.16
CA PHE A 399 -4.69 -33.72 6.91
C PHE A 399 -5.42 -34.30 5.69
N PHE A 400 -4.69 -34.92 4.74
CA PHE A 400 -5.31 -35.64 3.64
C PHE A 400 -5.96 -36.95 4.12
N TYR A 401 -5.29 -37.70 4.99
CA TYR A 401 -5.86 -38.92 5.56
C TYR A 401 -7.00 -38.62 6.54
N ASP A 402 -6.92 -37.50 7.27
CA ASP A 402 -8.04 -37.01 8.08
C ASP A 402 -9.25 -36.67 7.20
N LEU A 403 -9.05 -36.06 6.02
CA LEU A 403 -10.13 -35.78 5.07
C LEU A 403 -10.77 -37.08 4.55
N LEU A 404 -9.96 -38.08 4.19
CA LEU A 404 -10.46 -39.40 3.76
C LEU A 404 -11.31 -40.08 4.86
N ARG A 405 -10.94 -39.93 6.14
CA ARG A 405 -11.75 -40.40 7.27
C ARG A 405 -13.10 -39.67 7.38
N GLY A 406 -13.17 -38.41 6.96
CA GLY A 406 -14.43 -37.68 6.85
C GLY A 406 -15.37 -38.33 5.83
N PHE A 407 -14.85 -38.71 4.67
CA PHE A 407 -15.63 -39.43 3.65
C PHE A 407 -16.07 -40.83 4.09
N GLU A 408 -15.23 -41.55 4.85
CA GLU A 408 -15.61 -42.82 5.47
C GLU A 408 -16.81 -42.65 6.43
N ILE A 409 -16.93 -41.51 7.12
CA ILE A 409 -18.11 -41.17 7.94
C ILE A 409 -19.34 -40.88 7.06
N ASP A 410 -19.16 -40.20 5.93
CA ASP A 410 -20.27 -39.92 4.99
C ASP A 410 -20.87 -41.20 4.39
N LEU A 411 -20.05 -42.23 4.18
CA LEU A 411 -20.50 -43.56 3.72
C LEU A 411 -21.16 -44.40 4.83
N ALA A 412 -20.94 -44.06 6.10
CA ALA A 412 -21.58 -44.77 7.22
C ALA A 412 -23.04 -44.35 7.44
N PHE A 413 -23.54 -43.35 6.71
CA PHE A 413 -24.96 -42.99 6.72
C PHE A 413 -25.76 -44.03 5.93
N ASP A 414 -26.66 -44.71 6.61
CA ASP A 414 -27.56 -45.66 5.97
C ASP A 414 -28.98 -45.49 6.52
N SER A 415 -29.81 -44.78 5.74
CA SER A 415 -31.21 -44.53 6.05
C SER A 415 -32.06 -45.81 6.04
N LYS A 416 -31.64 -46.87 5.35
CA LYS A 416 -32.36 -48.15 5.28
C LYS A 416 -32.11 -49.00 6.52
N THR A 417 -30.88 -49.01 7.04
CA THR A 417 -30.55 -49.72 8.29
C THR A 417 -30.73 -48.85 9.54
N GLY A 418 -30.99 -47.55 9.38
CA GLY A 418 -31.16 -46.59 10.47
C GLY A 418 -29.84 -46.18 11.12
N THR A 419 -28.73 -46.26 10.38
CA THR A 419 -27.39 -45.95 10.89
C THR A 419 -27.06 -44.47 10.67
N PHE A 420 -26.89 -43.74 11.78
CA PHE A 420 -26.51 -42.32 11.79
C PHE A 420 -25.22 -42.13 12.60
N PRO A 421 -24.08 -41.82 11.96
CA PRO A 421 -22.79 -41.76 12.63
C PRO A 421 -22.62 -40.53 13.54
N ILE A 422 -23.37 -39.44 13.30
CA ILE A 422 -23.28 -38.20 14.09
C ILE A 422 -24.17 -38.30 15.34
N LYS A 423 -23.69 -38.99 16.37
CA LYS A 423 -24.48 -39.25 17.60
C LYS A 423 -24.50 -38.06 18.57
N SER A 424 -23.38 -37.33 18.66
CA SER A 424 -23.15 -36.28 19.67
C SER A 424 -22.51 -35.04 19.09
N ASP A 425 -22.51 -33.95 19.86
CA ASP A 425 -21.78 -32.71 19.54
C ASP A 425 -20.27 -32.97 19.28
N PHE A 426 -19.68 -33.93 20.00
CA PHE A 426 -18.29 -34.35 19.77
C PHE A 426 -18.12 -35.03 18.41
N CYS A 427 -19.05 -35.92 18.01
CA CYS A 427 -19.02 -36.58 16.70
C CYS A 427 -19.15 -35.55 15.57
N LEU A 428 -20.03 -34.56 15.73
CA LEU A 428 -20.18 -33.44 14.80
C LEU A 428 -18.87 -32.63 14.68
N ASP A 429 -18.24 -32.31 15.82
CA ASP A 429 -16.98 -31.59 15.84
C ASP A 429 -15.80 -32.36 15.24
N GLN A 430 -15.82 -33.68 15.37
CA GLN A 430 -14.85 -34.58 14.76
C GLN A 430 -15.06 -34.62 13.25
N TYR A 431 -16.29 -34.83 12.79
CA TYR A 431 -16.67 -34.81 11.37
C TYR A 431 -16.29 -33.47 10.72
N ALA A 432 -16.76 -32.35 11.27
CA ALA A 432 -16.42 -31.01 10.77
C ALA A 432 -14.91 -30.74 10.80
N GLY A 433 -14.20 -31.33 11.78
CA GLY A 433 -12.74 -31.30 11.85
C GLY A 433 -12.08 -32.02 10.68
N PHE A 434 -12.59 -33.17 10.27
CA PHE A 434 -12.08 -33.99 9.18
C PHE A 434 -12.39 -33.42 7.80
N VAL A 435 -13.63 -32.99 7.54
CA VAL A 435 -14.02 -32.55 6.18
C VAL A 435 -13.69 -31.09 5.87
N ALA A 436 -13.63 -30.21 6.88
CA ALA A 436 -13.40 -28.79 6.66
C ALA A 436 -12.25 -28.21 7.49
N GLY A 437 -12.06 -28.69 8.72
CA GLY A 437 -10.96 -28.23 9.59
C GLY A 437 -9.58 -28.53 9.01
N THR A 438 -9.37 -29.75 8.51
CA THR A 438 -8.17 -30.20 7.77
C THR A 438 -7.86 -29.28 6.60
N VAL A 439 -8.88 -28.93 5.81
CA VAL A 439 -8.74 -28.08 4.63
C VAL A 439 -8.37 -26.65 5.02
N GLY A 440 -8.97 -26.12 6.09
CA GLY A 440 -8.53 -24.85 6.67
C GLY A 440 -7.05 -24.86 7.07
N ALA A 441 -6.56 -25.95 7.63
CA ALA A 441 -5.14 -26.11 7.97
C ALA A 441 -4.23 -26.23 6.74
N LEU A 442 -4.66 -26.94 5.69
CA LEU A 442 -3.93 -27.05 4.42
C LEU A 442 -3.84 -25.69 3.69
N VAL A 443 -4.90 -24.89 3.72
CA VAL A 443 -4.87 -23.51 3.20
C VAL A 443 -3.87 -22.66 3.97
N LEU A 444 -3.83 -22.79 5.30
CA LEU A 444 -2.84 -22.08 6.11
C LEU A 444 -1.40 -22.51 5.81
N ASP A 445 -1.15 -23.81 5.58
CA ASP A 445 0.18 -24.31 5.20
C ASP A 445 0.71 -23.60 3.95
N LEU A 446 -0.14 -23.42 2.93
CA LEU A 446 0.23 -22.67 1.72
C LEU A 446 0.50 -21.20 2.03
N ILE A 447 -0.35 -20.54 2.82
CA ILE A 447 -0.18 -19.13 3.18
C ILE A 447 1.17 -18.93 3.89
N ILE A 448 1.48 -19.77 4.89
CA ILE A 448 2.72 -19.69 5.65
C ILE A 448 3.93 -19.96 4.76
N PHE A 449 3.87 -20.98 3.89
CA PHE A 449 4.95 -21.29 2.97
C PHE A 449 5.29 -20.11 2.04
N HIS A 450 4.28 -19.46 1.47
CA HIS A 450 4.49 -18.37 0.49
C HIS A 450 4.82 -17.01 1.12
N HIS A 451 4.40 -16.76 2.36
CA HIS A 451 4.64 -15.47 3.06
C HIS A 451 5.79 -15.49 4.07
N GLY A 452 6.29 -16.68 4.44
CA GLY A 452 7.44 -16.88 5.32
C GLY A 452 7.10 -16.89 6.82
N HIS A 453 7.96 -17.54 7.61
CA HIS A 453 7.84 -17.67 9.07
C HIS A 453 8.28 -16.41 9.85
N ASP A 454 8.88 -15.42 9.19
CA ASP A 454 9.51 -14.25 9.84
C ASP A 454 8.57 -13.35 10.66
N TYR A 455 7.25 -13.59 10.61
CA TYR A 455 6.23 -12.71 11.19
C TYR A 455 5.32 -13.37 12.25
N THR A 456 5.47 -14.67 12.53
CA THR A 456 4.49 -15.39 13.37
C THR A 456 5.14 -16.20 14.49
N GLU A 457 4.91 -15.78 15.73
CA GLU A 457 5.50 -16.37 16.94
C GLU A 457 4.82 -17.71 17.34
N ASP A 458 3.58 -18.00 16.89
CA ASP A 458 2.83 -19.22 17.26
C ASP A 458 2.05 -19.87 16.08
N VAL A 459 2.77 -20.59 15.21
CA VAL A 459 2.20 -21.38 14.09
C VAL A 459 1.16 -22.42 14.57
N PRO A 460 1.37 -23.17 15.67
CA PRO A 460 0.35 -24.07 16.21
C PRO A 460 -0.99 -23.39 16.54
N LEU A 461 -0.96 -22.20 17.15
CA LEU A 461 -2.17 -21.43 17.47
C LEU A 461 -2.93 -21.03 16.20
N LEU A 462 -2.21 -20.51 15.19
CA LEU A 462 -2.80 -20.16 13.89
C LEU A 462 -3.42 -21.37 13.19
N LYS A 463 -2.74 -22.51 13.22
CA LYS A 463 -3.25 -23.77 12.65
C LYS A 463 -4.48 -24.27 13.40
N GLY A 464 -4.51 -24.12 14.73
CA GLY A 464 -5.69 -24.38 15.54
C GLY A 464 -6.88 -23.48 15.20
N ALA A 465 -6.63 -22.19 14.97
CA ALA A 465 -7.65 -21.24 14.53
C ALA A 465 -8.17 -21.54 13.11
N ALA A 466 -7.29 -21.87 12.17
CA ALA A 466 -7.67 -22.25 10.81
C ALA A 466 -8.58 -23.50 10.79
N LYS A 467 -8.29 -24.50 11.64
CA LYS A 467 -9.17 -25.66 11.82
C LYS A 467 -10.55 -25.27 12.34
N LYS A 468 -10.62 -24.39 13.35
CA LYS A 468 -11.88 -23.89 13.91
C LYS A 468 -12.69 -23.11 12.88
N MET A 469 -12.04 -22.28 12.05
CA MET A 469 -12.69 -21.58 10.94
C MET A 469 -13.28 -22.56 9.91
N GLY A 470 -12.56 -23.63 9.58
CA GLY A 470 -13.10 -24.71 8.74
C GLY A 470 -14.35 -25.36 9.35
N LYS A 471 -14.31 -25.68 10.65
CA LYS A 471 -15.47 -26.20 11.37
C LYS A 471 -16.66 -25.22 11.36
N ALA A 472 -16.41 -23.93 11.57
CA ALA A 472 -17.43 -22.89 11.53
C ALA A 472 -18.15 -22.87 10.17
N MET A 473 -17.39 -22.88 9.07
CA MET A 473 -17.97 -22.94 7.72
C MET A 473 -18.79 -24.21 7.50
N GLN A 474 -18.34 -25.35 8.01
CA GLN A 474 -19.10 -26.60 7.89
C GLN A 474 -20.40 -26.57 8.71
N CYS A 475 -20.40 -26.00 9.91
CA CYS A 475 -21.62 -25.80 10.69
C CYS A 475 -22.62 -24.91 9.94
N VAL A 476 -22.17 -23.82 9.30
CA VAL A 476 -23.02 -22.96 8.48
C VAL A 476 -23.58 -23.72 7.27
N ASN A 477 -22.76 -24.53 6.59
CA ASN A 477 -23.21 -25.37 5.48
C ASN A 477 -24.28 -26.37 5.93
N ILE A 478 -24.04 -27.12 7.02
CA ILE A 478 -25.01 -28.06 7.58
C ILE A 478 -26.32 -27.35 7.95
N ALA A 479 -26.23 -26.19 8.62
CA ALA A 479 -27.41 -25.41 8.99
C ALA A 479 -28.20 -24.93 7.75
N ARG A 480 -27.53 -24.58 6.66
CA ARG A 480 -28.16 -24.11 5.42
C ARG A 480 -28.80 -25.24 4.62
N ASP A 481 -28.18 -26.41 4.59
CA ASP A 481 -28.49 -27.47 3.63
C ASP A 481 -29.25 -28.68 4.23
N ILE A 482 -29.78 -28.58 5.47
CA ILE A 482 -30.55 -29.64 6.18
C ILE A 482 -31.54 -30.37 5.25
N HIS A 483 -32.39 -29.63 4.53
CA HIS A 483 -33.39 -30.23 3.65
C HIS A 483 -32.75 -31.06 2.52
N ARG A 484 -31.68 -30.53 1.92
CA ARG A 484 -31.00 -31.18 0.80
C ARG A 484 -30.28 -32.44 1.26
N ASP A 485 -29.61 -32.35 2.40
CA ASP A 485 -28.92 -33.49 3.00
C ASP A 485 -29.92 -34.61 3.34
N ALA A 486 -31.10 -34.24 3.85
CA ALA A 486 -32.19 -35.16 4.10
C ALA A 486 -32.64 -35.90 2.82
N THR A 487 -32.75 -35.21 1.67
CA THR A 487 -33.16 -35.85 0.40
C THR A 487 -32.20 -36.93 -0.10
N ILE A 488 -30.92 -36.85 0.28
CA ILE A 488 -29.90 -37.86 -0.07
C ILE A 488 -29.65 -38.85 1.07
N GLY A 489 -30.50 -38.87 2.11
CA GLY A 489 -30.44 -39.84 3.20
C GLY A 489 -29.41 -39.50 4.30
N ARG A 490 -28.89 -38.26 4.35
CA ARG A 490 -27.89 -37.83 5.34
C ARG A 490 -28.49 -36.87 6.38
N VAL A 491 -28.15 -37.07 7.65
CA VAL A 491 -28.59 -36.20 8.77
C VAL A 491 -27.40 -35.86 9.66
N TYR A 492 -26.81 -34.68 9.44
CA TYR A 492 -25.63 -34.24 10.20
C TYR A 492 -25.94 -33.60 11.56
N ILE A 493 -27.21 -33.37 11.86
CA ILE A 493 -27.63 -32.90 13.18
C ILE A 493 -27.40 -34.04 14.19
N PRO A 494 -26.71 -33.79 15.32
CA PRO A 494 -26.49 -34.82 16.33
C PRO A 494 -27.78 -35.50 16.77
N THR A 495 -27.80 -36.83 16.82
CA THR A 495 -28.97 -37.58 17.30
C THR A 495 -29.38 -37.15 18.70
N THR A 496 -28.42 -36.91 19.60
CA THR A 496 -28.67 -36.35 20.93
C THR A 496 -29.42 -35.01 20.92
N TRP A 497 -29.19 -34.14 19.93
CA TRP A 497 -29.93 -32.88 19.81
C TRP A 497 -31.36 -33.08 19.32
N LEU A 498 -31.58 -34.09 18.47
CA LEU A 498 -32.91 -34.47 18.01
C LEU A 498 -33.71 -35.09 19.17
N ASP A 499 -33.09 -36.00 19.92
CA ASP A 499 -33.69 -36.67 21.08
C ASP A 499 -34.16 -35.66 22.15
N GLU A 500 -33.38 -34.59 22.39
CA GLU A 500 -33.72 -33.50 23.33
C GLU A 500 -35.04 -32.79 22.99
N VAL A 501 -35.40 -32.74 21.71
CA VAL A 501 -36.64 -32.12 21.21
C VAL A 501 -37.69 -33.15 20.79
N GLY A 502 -37.47 -34.43 21.10
CA GLY A 502 -38.40 -35.53 20.80
C GLY A 502 -38.46 -35.89 19.32
N LEU A 503 -37.41 -35.60 18.54
CA LEU A 503 -37.29 -35.94 17.13
C LEU A 503 -36.30 -37.09 16.94
N THR A 504 -36.48 -37.82 15.85
CA THR A 504 -35.57 -38.82 15.34
C THR A 504 -34.97 -38.36 14.00
N PRO A 505 -33.87 -38.96 13.52
CA PRO A 505 -33.37 -38.70 12.17
C PRO A 505 -34.43 -38.97 11.08
N GLY A 506 -35.36 -39.91 11.31
CA GLY A 506 -36.49 -40.18 10.43
C GLY A 506 -37.40 -38.97 10.23
N ASP A 507 -37.68 -38.24 11.31
CA ASP A 507 -38.54 -37.04 11.28
C ASP A 507 -37.91 -35.90 10.46
N VAL A 508 -36.57 -35.84 10.39
CA VAL A 508 -35.83 -34.87 9.57
C VAL A 508 -36.05 -35.15 8.07
N PHE A 509 -36.20 -36.41 7.68
CA PHE A 509 -36.52 -36.78 6.29
C PHE A 509 -37.95 -36.45 5.92
N GLU A 510 -38.90 -36.74 6.82
CA GLU A 510 -40.33 -36.58 6.51
C GLU A 510 -40.77 -35.11 6.52
N CYS A 511 -40.27 -34.30 7.45
CA CYS A 511 -40.66 -32.90 7.58
C CYS A 511 -39.46 -31.99 7.96
N PRO A 512 -38.51 -31.73 7.04
CA PRO A 512 -37.32 -30.91 7.32
C PRO A 512 -37.62 -29.45 7.70
N ASN A 513 -38.83 -28.95 7.42
CA ASN A 513 -39.26 -27.56 7.69
C ASN A 513 -40.14 -27.42 8.95
N ILE A 514 -40.17 -28.39 9.86
CA ILE A 514 -40.91 -28.23 11.12
C ILE A 514 -40.37 -27.03 11.92
N PRO A 515 -41.23 -26.22 12.56
CA PRO A 515 -40.79 -25.03 13.30
C PRO A 515 -39.70 -25.29 14.36
N ILE A 516 -39.72 -26.48 14.98
CA ILE A 516 -38.74 -26.92 15.97
C ILE A 516 -37.33 -27.04 15.36
N MET A 517 -37.22 -27.36 14.06
CA MET A 517 -35.94 -27.47 13.35
C MET A 517 -35.19 -26.14 13.26
N TYR A 518 -35.90 -25.01 13.22
CA TYR A 518 -35.25 -23.68 13.23
C TYR A 518 -34.46 -23.43 14.52
N GLY A 519 -34.90 -23.98 15.65
CA GLY A 519 -34.14 -23.90 16.90
C GLY A 519 -32.83 -24.70 16.85
N LEU A 520 -32.83 -25.86 16.20
CA LEU A 520 -31.63 -26.67 15.98
C LEU A 520 -30.68 -26.01 14.96
N GLN A 521 -31.24 -25.38 13.92
CA GLN A 521 -30.51 -24.58 12.95
C GLN A 521 -29.81 -23.39 13.63
N GLU A 522 -30.52 -22.66 14.48
CA GLU A 522 -29.94 -21.56 15.25
C GLU A 522 -28.83 -22.05 16.19
N ARG A 523 -29.02 -23.18 16.88
CA ARG A 523 -27.99 -23.80 17.73
C ARG A 523 -26.73 -24.14 16.93
N MET A 524 -26.88 -24.64 15.70
CA MET A 524 -25.76 -24.90 14.79
C MET A 524 -25.03 -23.61 14.39
N LEU A 525 -25.76 -22.53 14.09
CA LEU A 525 -25.18 -21.21 13.78
C LEU A 525 -24.47 -20.59 14.99
N GLN A 526 -25.04 -20.68 16.19
CA GLN A 526 -24.40 -20.24 17.42
C GLN A 526 -23.08 -21.01 17.68
N LYS A 527 -23.02 -22.30 17.34
CA LYS A 527 -21.79 -23.09 17.40
C LYS A 527 -20.74 -22.57 16.39
N ALA A 528 -21.16 -22.24 15.17
CA ALA A 528 -20.28 -21.60 14.17
C ALA A 528 -19.73 -20.26 14.67
N ASP A 529 -20.58 -19.41 15.27
CA ASP A 529 -20.19 -18.12 15.83
C ASP A 529 -19.15 -18.25 16.95
N ARG A 530 -19.29 -19.25 17.83
CA ARG A 530 -18.26 -19.51 18.87
C ARG A 530 -16.90 -19.81 18.25
N TYR A 531 -16.86 -20.59 17.17
CA TYR A 531 -15.61 -20.86 16.44
C TYR A 531 -15.03 -19.59 15.80
N TYR A 532 -15.86 -18.73 15.22
CA TYR A 532 -15.43 -17.45 14.68
C TYR A 532 -14.84 -16.54 15.76
N GLN A 533 -15.52 -16.38 16.90
CA GLN A 533 -15.07 -15.50 17.98
C GLN A 533 -13.71 -15.93 18.56
N VAL A 534 -13.53 -17.23 18.82
CA VAL A 534 -12.27 -17.78 19.35
C VAL A 534 -11.12 -17.64 18.35
N SER A 535 -11.40 -17.63 17.05
CA SER A 535 -10.39 -17.58 15.99
C SER A 535 -10.03 -16.15 15.55
N ARG A 536 -10.83 -15.14 15.96
CA ARG A 536 -10.67 -13.75 15.51
C ARG A 536 -9.30 -13.16 15.83
N GLY A 537 -8.79 -13.38 17.05
CA GLY A 537 -7.47 -12.89 17.45
C GLY A 537 -6.34 -13.43 16.57
N ALA A 538 -6.40 -14.72 16.21
CA ALA A 538 -5.41 -15.35 15.33
C ALA A 538 -5.47 -14.82 13.88
N ILE A 539 -6.62 -14.32 13.41
CA ILE A 539 -6.71 -13.68 12.08
C ILE A 539 -5.86 -12.41 12.02
N GLU A 540 -5.77 -11.67 13.14
CA GLU A 540 -4.96 -10.42 13.22
C GLU A 540 -3.45 -10.69 13.20
N GLU A 541 -3.05 -11.92 13.54
CA GLU A 541 -1.66 -12.42 13.51
C GLU A 541 -1.25 -12.99 12.14
N LEU A 542 -2.19 -13.14 11.20
CA LEU A 542 -1.84 -13.60 9.84
C LEU A 542 -0.85 -12.61 9.20
N PRO A 543 0.09 -13.11 8.35
CA PRO A 543 1.06 -12.26 7.69
C PRO A 543 0.37 -11.10 6.96
N ARG A 544 0.54 -9.89 7.46
CA ARG A 544 0.10 -8.69 6.74
C ARG A 544 0.94 -8.65 5.46
N GLY A 545 0.29 -8.65 4.29
CA GLY A 545 1.00 -8.54 3.03
C GLY A 545 2.00 -7.37 3.09
N LYS A 546 3.17 -7.52 2.44
CA LYS A 546 4.27 -6.52 2.40
C LYS A 546 3.89 -5.15 1.78
N ALA A 547 2.61 -4.80 1.73
CA ALA A 547 2.12 -3.51 1.30
C ALA A 547 2.16 -2.55 2.50
N TRP A 548 3.14 -1.64 2.50
CA TRP A 548 2.99 -0.36 3.18
C TRP A 548 1.74 0.30 2.60
N TYR A 549 0.63 0.32 3.34
CA TYR A 549 -0.50 1.16 2.95
C TYR A 549 -0.07 2.62 3.15
N TRP A 550 -0.49 3.53 2.26
CA TRP A 550 -0.17 4.97 2.40
C TRP A 550 -0.58 5.53 3.78
N ARG A 551 -1.65 4.99 4.37
CA ARG A 551 -2.07 5.29 5.74
C ARG A 551 -1.02 4.85 6.77
N ASP A 552 -0.44 3.67 6.61
CA ASP A 552 0.61 3.17 7.49
C ASP A 552 1.90 3.96 7.32
N LEU A 553 2.27 4.33 6.09
CA LEU A 553 3.46 5.16 5.84
C LEU A 553 3.30 6.56 6.45
N ALA A 554 2.16 7.22 6.22
CA ALA A 554 1.87 8.53 6.79
C ALA A 554 1.86 8.49 8.32
N LEU A 555 1.24 7.44 8.89
CA LEU A 555 1.25 7.21 10.32
C LEU A 555 2.68 6.99 10.84
N ILE A 556 3.48 6.18 10.17
CA ILE A 556 4.87 5.90 10.58
C ILE A 556 5.72 7.18 10.54
N ILE A 557 5.61 7.98 9.47
CA ILE A 557 6.28 9.28 9.36
C ILE A 557 5.83 10.22 10.49
N TRP A 558 4.53 10.29 10.77
CA TRP A 558 4.00 11.09 11.88
C TRP A 558 4.56 10.63 13.22
N LEU A 559 4.56 9.32 13.50
CA LEU A 559 5.03 8.75 14.76
C LEU A 559 6.53 8.97 15.02
N PHE A 560 7.34 9.20 13.97
CA PHE A 560 8.74 9.62 14.16
C PHE A 560 8.88 11.02 14.75
N THR A 561 7.91 11.92 14.54
CA THR A 561 8.01 13.35 14.86
C THR A 561 6.93 13.87 15.81
N ALA A 562 5.94 13.05 16.18
CA ALA A 562 4.74 13.47 16.91
C ALA A 562 5.01 14.27 18.19
N ASP A 563 6.02 13.86 18.98
CA ASP A 563 6.41 14.56 20.22
C ASP A 563 7.08 15.92 19.97
N ASP A 564 7.69 16.08 18.80
CA ASP A 564 8.60 17.18 18.48
C ASP A 564 7.85 18.34 17.78
N VAL A 565 6.65 18.11 17.25
CA VAL A 565 5.87 19.15 16.55
C VAL A 565 5.51 20.32 17.46
N ALA A 566 4.88 20.04 18.60
CA ALA A 566 4.44 21.08 19.54
C ALA A 566 5.60 21.72 20.31
N THR A 567 6.71 21.00 20.40
CA THR A 567 7.82 21.27 21.32
C THR A 567 9.01 21.91 20.62
N PHE A 568 9.11 21.74 19.30
CA PHE A 568 10.21 22.22 18.47
C PHE A 568 9.72 22.92 17.19
N VAL A 569 8.89 22.27 16.37
CA VAL A 569 8.48 22.85 15.07
C VAL A 569 7.73 24.16 15.24
N ILE A 570 6.71 24.18 16.11
CA ILE A 570 5.90 25.39 16.36
C ILE A 570 6.78 26.54 16.90
N PRO A 571 7.60 26.34 17.95
CA PRO A 571 8.42 27.42 18.46
C PRO A 571 9.49 27.97 17.50
N GLU A 572 10.18 27.12 16.73
CA GLU A 572 11.18 27.57 15.73
C GLU A 572 10.51 28.32 14.58
N THR A 573 9.29 27.90 14.19
CA THR A 573 8.48 28.67 13.24
C THR A 573 8.10 30.03 13.83
N ALA A 574 7.72 30.09 15.10
CA ALA A 574 7.41 31.36 15.77
C ALA A 574 8.62 32.30 15.77
N PHE A 575 9.83 31.79 15.99
CA PHE A 575 11.06 32.57 15.84
C PHE A 575 11.18 33.16 14.43
N GLY A 576 11.14 32.32 13.40
CA GLY A 576 11.35 32.77 12.02
C GLY A 576 10.36 33.87 11.59
N ILE A 577 9.08 33.67 11.92
CA ILE A 577 8.00 34.61 11.58
C ILE A 577 8.11 35.90 12.38
N CYS A 578 8.30 35.84 13.70
CA CYS A 578 8.43 37.05 14.52
C CYS A 578 9.69 37.84 14.20
N ALA A 579 10.78 37.14 13.88
CA ALA A 579 12.02 37.75 13.45
C ALA A 579 11.86 38.46 12.10
N ALA A 580 11.21 37.83 11.11
CA ALA A 580 10.90 38.45 9.82
C ALA A 580 9.96 39.67 9.96
N LEU A 581 8.92 39.57 10.81
CA LEU A 581 7.98 40.68 11.06
C LEU A 581 8.60 41.85 11.83
N SER A 582 9.72 41.65 12.52
CA SER A 582 10.44 42.74 13.19
C SER A 582 11.16 43.69 12.21
N GLY A 583 11.24 43.29 10.92
CA GLY A 583 11.74 44.08 9.81
C GLY A 583 13.15 44.63 10.05
N PRO A 584 13.35 45.96 10.07
CA PRO A 584 14.67 46.60 10.10
C PRO A 584 15.50 46.29 11.35
N LEU A 585 14.93 45.63 12.36
CA LEU A 585 15.68 45.16 13.52
C LEU A 585 16.59 43.98 13.19
N LEU A 586 16.17 43.11 12.27
CA LEU A 586 16.81 41.81 12.01
C LEU A 586 17.10 41.58 10.52
N THR A 587 16.40 42.26 9.62
CA THR A 587 16.49 42.09 8.16
C THR A 587 16.61 43.45 7.48
N ASP A 588 17.14 43.49 6.26
CA ASP A 588 17.13 44.69 5.41
C ASP A 588 15.73 45.05 4.84
N ASP A 589 14.73 44.19 5.04
CA ASP A 589 13.32 44.53 4.79
C ASP A 589 12.82 45.59 5.79
N ASN A 590 12.76 46.84 5.34
CA ASN A 590 12.32 47.98 6.13
C ASN A 590 10.79 48.03 6.31
N THR A 591 10.02 47.32 5.49
CA THR A 591 8.55 47.40 5.48
C THR A 591 7.91 46.02 5.24
N PRO A 592 8.13 45.03 6.12
CA PRO A 592 7.60 43.69 5.91
C PRO A 592 6.07 43.72 5.90
N HIS A 593 5.50 43.11 4.86
CA HIS A 593 4.05 43.03 4.70
C HIS A 593 3.49 41.85 5.52
N LEU A 594 2.66 42.13 6.53
CA LEU A 594 2.15 41.13 7.48
C LEU A 594 1.60 39.88 6.79
N LEU A 595 0.69 40.06 5.82
CA LEU A 595 0.05 38.94 5.14
C LEU A 595 1.05 38.09 4.34
N SER A 596 2.09 38.71 3.75
CA SER A 596 3.08 37.99 2.96
C SER A 596 3.94 37.08 3.84
N VAL A 597 4.38 37.59 4.99
CA VAL A 597 5.18 36.81 5.95
C VAL A 597 4.33 35.72 6.60
N VAL A 598 3.09 36.02 7.00
CA VAL A 598 2.16 35.04 7.58
C VAL A 598 1.81 33.92 6.59
N CYS A 599 1.62 34.22 5.30
CA CYS A 599 1.40 33.21 4.27
C CYS A 599 2.58 32.25 4.08
N ARG A 600 3.77 32.55 4.62
CA ARG A 600 4.94 31.67 4.59
C ARG A 600 5.04 30.73 5.79
N ILE A 601 4.17 30.83 6.78
CA ILE A 601 4.11 29.89 7.92
C ILE A 601 4.17 28.42 7.47
N PRO A 602 3.38 27.97 6.47
CA PRO A 602 3.43 26.57 6.02
C PRO A 602 4.81 26.17 5.48
N MET A 603 5.50 27.06 4.77
CA MET A 603 6.84 26.80 4.22
C MET A 603 7.90 26.70 5.32
N VAL A 604 7.85 27.59 6.31
CA VAL A 604 8.76 27.57 7.47
C VAL A 604 8.52 26.31 8.32
N MET A 605 7.25 25.97 8.59
CA MET A 605 6.90 24.74 9.32
C MET A 605 7.37 23.50 8.56
N LEU A 606 7.18 23.46 7.24
CA LEU A 606 7.63 22.35 6.39
C LEU A 606 9.15 22.19 6.44
N TRP A 607 9.91 23.28 6.31
CA TRP A 607 11.38 23.23 6.36
C TRP A 607 11.89 22.75 7.74
N ASN A 608 11.32 23.28 8.83
CA ASN A 608 11.65 22.85 10.19
C ASN A 608 11.31 21.36 10.41
N TRP A 609 10.11 20.94 10.00
CA TRP A 609 9.64 19.57 10.18
C TRP A 609 10.45 18.56 9.37
N LEU A 610 10.84 18.88 8.13
CA LEU A 610 11.63 17.97 7.30
C LEU A 610 13.05 17.77 7.82
N ASN A 611 13.72 18.84 8.25
CA ASN A 611 15.04 18.75 8.88
C ASN A 611 14.99 17.95 10.19
N LEU A 612 13.97 18.19 11.00
CA LEU A 612 13.72 17.44 12.23
C LEU A 612 13.42 15.96 11.94
N PHE A 613 12.68 15.65 10.87
CA PHE A 613 12.39 14.27 10.47
C PHE A 613 13.68 13.51 10.13
N VAL A 614 14.61 14.14 9.41
CA VAL A 614 15.94 13.55 9.13
C VAL A 614 16.73 13.32 10.42
N PHE A 615 16.70 14.26 11.36
CA PHE A 615 17.31 14.09 12.67
C PHE A 615 16.70 12.90 13.44
N ASN A 616 15.37 12.79 13.47
CA ASN A 616 14.68 11.72 14.20
C ASN A 616 14.94 10.34 13.59
N LEU A 617 14.99 10.22 12.26
CA LEU A 617 15.39 8.98 11.59
C LEU A 617 16.82 8.57 11.96
N ALA A 618 17.76 9.53 12.04
CA ALA A 618 19.14 9.25 12.41
C ALA A 618 19.28 8.85 13.88
N ASN A 619 18.60 9.55 14.79
CA ASN A 619 18.67 9.32 16.24
C ASN A 619 17.98 8.02 16.68
N GLN A 620 16.84 7.66 16.09
CA GLN A 620 16.01 6.52 16.53
C GLN A 620 16.43 5.17 15.94
N ARG A 621 17.28 5.12 14.90
CA ARG A 621 17.62 3.87 14.19
C ARG A 621 18.58 2.94 14.93
N HIS A 622 19.35 3.44 15.89
CA HIS A 622 20.39 2.64 16.54
C HIS A 622 19.77 1.61 17.51
N PRO A 623 20.30 0.37 17.59
CA PRO A 623 19.75 -0.66 18.49
C PRO A 623 19.59 -0.17 19.95
N ASP A 624 20.57 0.59 20.44
CA ASP A 624 20.55 1.14 21.80
C ASP A 624 19.46 2.22 21.96
N SER A 625 19.22 3.04 20.93
CA SER A 625 18.11 3.99 20.91
C SER A 625 16.75 3.29 20.89
N VAL A 626 16.64 2.14 20.21
CA VAL A 626 15.40 1.33 20.20
C VAL A 626 15.15 0.73 21.59
N ALA A 627 16.20 0.28 22.28
CA ALA A 627 16.09 -0.22 23.66
C ALA A 627 15.67 0.88 24.65
N GLU A 628 16.25 2.08 24.53
CA GLU A 628 15.85 3.28 25.28
C GLU A 628 14.38 3.63 25.04
N ASP A 629 13.98 3.73 23.78
CA ASP A 629 12.62 4.12 23.42
C ASP A 629 11.58 3.06 23.82
N LYS A 630 11.93 1.77 23.94
CA LYS A 630 11.02 0.78 24.51
C LYS A 630 10.59 1.11 25.94
N ILE A 631 11.44 1.81 26.70
CA ILE A 631 11.14 2.25 28.07
C ILE A 631 10.39 3.59 28.02
N ASN A 632 10.97 4.59 27.37
CA ASN A 632 10.47 5.96 27.44
C ASN A 632 9.27 6.23 26.50
N ARG A 633 9.25 5.61 25.31
CA ARG A 633 8.33 5.92 24.20
C ARG A 633 7.96 4.65 23.39
N PRO A 634 7.34 3.62 24.02
CA PRO A 634 7.10 2.32 23.40
C PRO A 634 6.21 2.38 22.15
N TRP A 635 5.46 3.47 21.98
CA TRP A 635 4.59 3.70 20.83
C TRP A 635 5.34 4.15 19.57
N ARG A 636 6.63 4.49 19.62
CA ARG A 636 7.42 4.92 18.44
C ARG A 636 7.53 3.79 17.38
N PRO A 637 7.83 4.12 16.11
CA PRO A 637 7.81 3.15 15.02
C PRO A 637 8.70 1.91 15.21
N LEU A 638 9.95 2.09 15.64
CA LEU A 638 10.88 0.97 15.82
C LEU A 638 10.57 0.13 17.08
N PRO A 639 10.36 0.71 18.29
CA PRO A 639 9.98 -0.06 19.48
C PRO A 639 8.72 -0.90 19.30
N ALA A 640 7.74 -0.36 18.58
CA ALA A 640 6.47 -1.03 18.30
C ALA A 640 6.51 -2.01 17.11
N GLY A 641 7.69 -2.24 16.51
CA GLY A 641 7.86 -3.19 15.41
C GLY A 641 7.20 -2.78 14.08
N ARG A 642 6.86 -1.49 13.90
CA ARG A 642 6.18 -1.00 12.68
C ARG A 642 7.12 -0.79 11.48
N ILE A 643 8.40 -0.55 11.76
CA ILE A 643 9.45 -0.39 10.75
C ILE A 643 10.76 -0.98 11.29
N SER A 644 11.52 -1.66 10.44
CA SER A 644 12.82 -2.22 10.83
C SER A 644 13.92 -1.15 10.83
N ILE A 645 15.02 -1.44 11.54
CA ILE A 645 16.22 -0.58 11.53
C ILE A 645 16.76 -0.40 10.10
N LEU A 646 16.80 -1.47 9.32
CA LEU A 646 17.26 -1.43 7.92
C LEU A 646 16.37 -0.53 7.06
N GLN A 647 15.05 -0.67 7.20
CA GLN A 647 14.09 0.17 6.48
C GLN A 647 14.21 1.64 6.90
N THR A 648 14.40 1.91 8.18
CA THR A 648 14.63 3.27 8.70
C THR A 648 15.91 3.88 8.12
N ARG A 649 16.98 3.09 8.00
CA ARG A 649 18.22 3.53 7.35
C ARG A 649 18.04 3.81 5.86
N GLN A 650 17.29 2.98 5.14
CA GLN A 650 16.98 3.21 3.72
C GLN A 650 16.15 4.49 3.54
N LEU A 651 15.15 4.68 4.40
CA LEU A 651 14.33 5.89 4.42
C LEU A 651 15.18 7.14 4.67
N LEU A 652 16.06 7.12 5.67
CA LEU A 652 17.00 8.20 5.95
C LEU A 652 17.86 8.56 4.72
N LEU A 653 18.46 7.56 4.07
CA LEU A 653 19.31 7.78 2.89
C LEU A 653 18.53 8.34 1.69
N LEU A 654 17.24 8.03 1.58
CA LEU A 654 16.35 8.60 0.57
C LEU A 654 15.92 10.04 0.92
N THR A 655 15.63 10.32 2.19
CA THR A 655 15.11 11.61 2.64
C THR A 655 16.16 12.71 2.59
N ILE A 656 17.44 12.41 2.89
CA ILE A 656 18.55 13.39 2.86
C ILE A 656 18.61 14.19 1.55
N PRO A 657 18.75 13.57 0.35
CA PRO A 657 18.86 14.32 -0.90
C PRO A 657 17.56 15.06 -1.26
N VAL A 658 16.40 14.50 -0.92
CA VAL A 658 15.09 15.13 -1.17
C VAL A 658 14.95 16.43 -0.36
N VAL A 659 15.24 16.37 0.94
CA VAL A 659 15.12 17.54 1.82
C VAL A 659 16.19 18.58 1.51
N LEU A 660 17.40 18.17 1.12
CA LEU A 660 18.42 19.10 0.66
C LEU A 660 17.99 19.83 -0.63
N GLY A 661 17.43 19.11 -1.60
CA GLY A 661 16.91 19.69 -2.84
C GLY A 661 15.76 20.68 -2.60
N LEU A 662 14.82 20.34 -1.71
CA LEU A 662 13.76 21.26 -1.31
C LEU A 662 14.30 22.49 -0.56
N SER A 663 15.35 22.32 0.24
CA SER A 663 15.98 23.43 0.96
C SER A 663 16.73 24.38 0.03
N VAL A 664 17.24 23.91 -1.11
CA VAL A 664 17.74 24.77 -2.20
C VAL A 664 16.61 25.62 -2.76
N TYR A 665 15.45 25.03 -3.04
CA TYR A 665 14.26 25.76 -3.51
C TYR A 665 13.78 26.82 -2.50
N LEU A 666 13.83 26.51 -1.20
CA LEU A 666 13.45 27.43 -0.12
C LEU A 666 14.55 28.44 0.26
N GLY A 667 15.76 28.34 -0.33
CA GLY A 667 16.87 29.25 -0.08
C GLY A 667 17.61 29.06 1.25
N ALA A 668 17.46 27.90 1.91
CA ALA A 668 18.04 27.58 3.23
C ALA A 668 18.92 26.31 3.21
N TRP A 669 19.65 26.09 2.11
CA TRP A 669 20.44 24.88 1.89
C TRP A 669 21.73 24.85 2.72
N GLU A 670 22.35 26.00 3.02
CA GLU A 670 23.57 26.10 3.83
C GLU A 670 23.29 25.59 5.26
N GLU A 671 22.17 26.06 5.82
CA GLU A 671 21.70 25.70 7.16
C GLU A 671 21.38 24.20 7.22
N THR A 672 20.70 23.69 6.20
CA THR A 672 20.36 22.26 6.05
C THR A 672 21.62 21.38 5.96
N ALA A 673 22.60 21.79 5.15
CA ALA A 673 23.86 21.05 5.01
C ALA A 673 24.64 20.97 6.33
N LEU A 674 24.73 22.10 7.05
CA LEU A 674 25.39 22.14 8.35
C LEU A 674 24.62 21.33 9.41
N LEU A 675 23.29 21.38 9.40
CA LEU A 675 22.45 20.52 10.26
C LEU A 675 22.74 19.05 10.03
N TYR A 676 22.98 18.60 8.80
CA TYR A 676 23.33 17.20 8.53
C TYR A 676 24.72 16.83 9.01
N THR A 677 25.70 17.73 8.90
CA THR A 677 27.01 17.52 9.51
C THR A 677 26.89 17.41 11.03
N LEU A 678 26.14 18.30 11.68
CA LEU A 678 25.89 18.24 13.12
C LEU A 678 25.13 16.98 13.52
N ASN A 679 24.15 16.56 12.73
CA ASN A 679 23.37 15.33 12.93
C ASN A 679 24.26 14.08 12.89
N TRP A 680 25.19 14.02 11.94
CA TRP A 680 26.19 12.95 11.84
C TRP A 680 27.14 12.95 13.04
N VAL A 681 27.65 14.11 13.46
CA VAL A 681 28.49 14.21 14.66
C VAL A 681 27.72 13.81 15.92
N TYR A 682 26.47 14.22 16.04
CA TYR A 682 25.62 13.93 17.20
C TYR A 682 25.28 12.43 17.31
N ASN A 683 24.90 11.79 16.20
CA ASN A 683 24.39 10.41 16.20
C ASN A 683 25.47 9.37 15.84
N ASP A 684 26.18 9.54 14.72
CA ASP A 684 27.12 8.52 14.22
C ASP A 684 28.49 8.58 14.91
N LEU A 685 28.93 9.75 15.38
CA LEU A 685 30.19 9.91 16.11
C LEU A 685 30.03 9.90 17.64
N GLY A 686 28.83 9.63 18.17
CA GLY A 686 28.58 9.54 19.62
C GLY A 686 28.53 10.87 20.36
N GLY A 687 28.53 12.01 19.66
CA GLY A 687 28.54 13.35 20.30
C GLY A 687 27.33 13.63 21.20
N GLY A 688 26.19 12.95 20.97
CA GLY A 688 25.02 13.02 21.83
C GLY A 688 25.10 12.17 23.11
N ASP A 689 26.00 11.18 23.16
CA ASP A 689 26.03 10.16 24.20
C ASP A 689 27.28 10.28 25.12
N ASP A 690 28.43 10.71 24.58
CA ASP A 690 29.75 10.69 25.25
C ASP A 690 29.98 11.79 26.31
N GLY A 691 29.17 12.87 26.31
CA GLY A 691 29.27 13.92 27.33
C GLY A 691 28.27 15.05 27.18
N PHE A 692 27.65 15.45 28.31
CA PHE A 692 26.61 16.47 28.35
C PHE A 692 27.05 17.85 27.83
N ILE A 693 28.32 18.24 27.97
CA ILE A 693 28.83 19.54 27.46
C ILE A 693 28.84 19.53 25.93
N LEU A 694 29.43 18.50 25.32
CA LEU A 694 29.50 18.38 23.87
C LEU A 694 28.08 18.31 23.28
N ARG A 695 27.20 17.50 23.89
CA ARG A 695 25.78 17.43 23.52
C ARG A 695 25.11 18.80 23.53
N ASN A 696 25.25 19.57 24.62
CA ASN A 696 24.64 20.89 24.72
C ASN A 696 25.21 21.88 23.68
N VAL A 697 26.50 21.82 23.39
CA VAL A 697 27.13 22.65 22.34
C VAL A 697 26.60 22.28 20.96
N LEU A 698 26.52 20.99 20.63
CA LEU A 698 25.96 20.52 19.36
C LEU A 698 24.50 20.94 19.20
N LEU A 699 23.69 20.82 20.26
CA LEU A 699 22.30 21.29 20.26
C LEU A 699 22.22 22.81 20.09
N ALA A 700 23.04 23.60 20.79
CA ALA A 700 23.07 25.05 20.63
C ALA A 700 23.43 25.49 19.19
N LEU A 701 24.39 24.80 18.56
CA LEU A 701 24.77 25.02 17.17
C LEU A 701 23.66 24.61 16.20
N ALA A 702 22.98 23.48 16.44
CA ALA A 702 21.86 23.05 15.61
C ALA A 702 20.71 24.06 15.69
N PHE A 703 20.31 24.48 16.90
CA PHE A 703 19.28 25.51 17.10
C PHE A 703 19.67 26.86 16.48
N SER A 704 20.96 27.21 16.43
CA SER A 704 21.41 28.39 15.67
C SER A 704 21.01 28.29 14.19
N GLN A 705 21.22 27.12 13.58
CA GLN A 705 20.89 26.89 12.17
C GLN A 705 19.38 26.83 11.93
N TYR A 706 18.60 26.25 12.84
CA TYR A 706 17.14 26.26 12.74
C TYR A 706 16.57 27.67 12.83
N ASN A 707 17.07 28.49 13.76
CA ASN A 707 16.68 29.89 13.89
C ASN A 707 17.05 30.69 12.62
N LYS A 708 18.28 30.55 12.12
CA LYS A 708 18.74 31.21 10.89
C LYS A 708 17.91 30.78 9.67
N GLY A 709 17.73 29.48 9.48
CA GLY A 709 16.96 28.92 8.36
C GLY A 709 15.49 29.30 8.41
N SER A 710 14.86 29.24 9.59
CA SER A 710 13.47 29.67 9.79
C SER A 710 13.27 31.15 9.43
N LEU A 711 14.20 32.02 9.84
CA LEU A 711 14.18 33.43 9.46
C LEU A 711 14.32 33.59 7.95
N ARG A 712 15.28 32.89 7.32
CA ARG A 712 15.54 32.98 5.88
C ARG A 712 14.36 32.52 5.02
N VAL A 713 13.69 31.43 5.42
CA VAL A 713 12.48 30.95 4.74
C VAL A 713 11.30 31.92 4.96
N ALA A 714 11.20 32.54 6.13
CA ALA A 714 10.15 33.53 6.40
C ALA A 714 10.35 34.83 5.60
N THR A 715 11.58 35.32 5.46
CA THR A 715 11.93 36.54 4.70
C THR A 715 11.95 36.32 3.19
N GLY A 716 12.21 35.10 2.74
CA GLY A 716 12.23 34.72 1.33
C GLY A 716 13.50 35.17 0.59
N THR A 717 13.58 34.84 -0.69
CA THR A 717 14.74 35.12 -1.53
C THR A 717 14.80 36.61 -1.89
N GLY A 718 15.82 37.33 -1.42
CA GLY A 718 16.07 38.73 -1.80
C GLY A 718 16.36 39.70 -0.66
N PHE A 719 16.32 39.24 0.60
CA PHE A 719 16.60 40.04 1.79
C PHE A 719 17.75 39.44 2.60
N ASP A 720 18.66 40.29 3.04
CA ASP A 720 19.81 39.91 3.85
C ASP A 720 19.54 40.03 5.36
N ILE A 721 20.18 39.14 6.12
CA ILE A 721 20.10 39.09 7.59
C ILE A 721 21.12 40.08 8.18
N LEU A 722 20.66 41.01 9.01
CA LEU A 722 21.50 42.07 9.59
C LEU A 722 22.45 41.54 10.69
N PRO A 723 23.56 42.23 10.99
CA PRO A 723 24.48 41.85 12.08
C PRO A 723 23.81 41.72 13.45
N ARG A 724 22.74 42.50 13.71
CA ARG A 724 21.97 42.40 14.96
C ARG A 724 21.24 41.06 15.08
N ALA A 725 20.80 40.47 13.97
CA ALA A 725 20.17 39.17 13.96
C ALA A 725 21.13 38.04 14.31
N TRP A 726 22.38 38.12 13.84
CA TRP A 726 23.41 37.19 14.28
C TRP A 726 23.63 37.23 15.79
N ARG A 727 23.69 38.43 16.39
CA ARG A 727 23.81 38.57 17.86
C ARG A 727 22.61 37.94 18.58
N TRP A 728 21.41 38.12 18.04
CA TRP A 728 20.20 37.52 18.60
C TRP A 728 20.21 35.98 18.50
N ILE A 729 20.58 35.43 17.34
CA ILE A 729 20.74 33.98 17.12
C ILE A 729 21.77 33.39 18.08
N TRP A 730 22.93 34.04 18.26
CA TRP A 730 23.93 33.58 19.22
C TRP A 730 23.43 33.62 20.67
N LEU A 731 22.67 34.65 21.02
CA LEU A 731 22.08 34.78 22.35
C LEU A 731 21.02 33.70 22.62
N THR A 732 20.13 33.43 21.67
CA THR A 732 19.14 32.34 21.80
C THR A 732 19.81 30.96 21.80
N SER A 733 20.89 30.76 21.04
CA SER A 733 21.71 29.55 21.13
C SER A 733 22.37 29.37 22.49
N ALA A 734 22.81 30.45 23.15
CA ALA A 734 23.33 30.39 24.51
C ALA A 734 22.24 30.01 25.53
N VAL A 735 21.00 30.49 25.34
CA VAL A 735 19.84 30.04 26.14
C VAL A 735 19.68 28.53 26.02
N ILE A 736 19.65 27.98 24.79
CA ILE A 736 19.53 26.54 24.55
C ILE A 736 20.71 25.78 25.17
N GLY A 737 21.95 26.17 24.88
CA GLY A 737 23.15 25.47 25.36
C GLY A 737 23.28 25.41 26.90
N THR A 738 22.66 26.36 27.60
CA THR A 738 22.69 26.42 29.08
C THR A 738 21.44 25.88 29.76
N THR A 739 20.38 25.53 29.03
CA THR A 739 19.10 25.09 29.63
C THR A 739 18.49 23.83 29.03
N MET A 740 18.94 23.36 27.85
CA MET A 740 18.33 22.25 27.11
C MET A 740 18.39 20.91 27.86
N HIS A 741 19.37 20.71 28.75
CA HIS A 741 19.48 19.51 29.58
C HIS A 741 18.34 19.36 30.60
N ILE A 742 17.41 20.32 30.68
CA ILE A 742 16.11 20.14 31.35
C ILE A 742 15.36 18.90 30.83
N GLN A 743 15.54 18.53 29.56
CA GLN A 743 14.94 17.32 28.99
C GLN A 743 15.48 16.03 29.59
N ASP A 744 16.73 16.03 30.04
CA ASP A 744 17.37 14.82 30.56
C ASP A 744 16.82 14.48 31.96
N VAL A 745 16.28 15.46 32.68
CA VAL A 745 15.70 15.26 34.02
C VAL A 745 14.49 14.33 34.00
N LYS A 746 13.68 14.35 32.92
CA LYS A 746 12.51 13.46 32.78
C LYS A 746 12.84 12.08 32.20
N ASP A 747 13.98 11.93 31.54
CA ASP A 747 14.31 10.75 30.71
C ASP A 747 15.45 9.89 31.35
N VAL A 748 15.79 10.14 32.62
CA VAL A 748 16.91 9.51 33.36
C VAL A 748 16.90 7.97 33.30
N GLU A 749 15.73 7.33 33.37
CA GLU A 749 15.62 5.86 33.34
C GLU A 749 16.09 5.28 32.01
N GLY A 750 15.61 5.82 30.89
CA GLY A 750 16.05 5.40 29.56
C GLY A 750 17.51 5.79 29.28
N ASP A 751 17.96 6.96 29.74
CA ASP A 751 19.36 7.38 29.61
C ASP A 751 20.31 6.40 30.32
N ARG A 752 19.93 5.89 31.51
CA ARG A 752 20.70 4.85 32.22
C ARG A 752 20.72 3.54 31.45
N ALA A 753 19.59 3.12 30.86
CA ALA A 753 19.53 1.90 30.05
C ALA A 753 20.46 1.96 28.82
N LYS A 754 20.70 3.16 28.27
CA LYS A 754 21.61 3.41 27.16
C LYS A 754 23.07 3.72 27.59
N ASN A 755 23.39 3.71 28.88
CA ASN A 755 24.70 4.14 29.41
C ASN A 755 25.11 5.58 29.02
N ARG A 756 24.13 6.48 28.83
CA ARG A 756 24.42 7.89 28.49
C ARG A 756 24.99 8.66 29.68
N ARG A 757 25.92 9.57 29.40
CA ARG A 757 26.51 10.47 30.41
C ARG A 757 25.78 11.81 30.51
N THR A 758 24.47 11.78 30.78
CA THR A 758 23.65 13.00 30.92
C THR A 758 23.90 13.73 32.25
N MET A 759 23.57 15.02 32.31
CA MET A 759 23.89 15.84 33.47
C MET A 759 23.30 15.33 34.80
N PRO A 760 22.02 14.86 34.85
CA PRO A 760 21.45 14.27 36.07
C PRO A 760 22.18 12.98 36.52
N ILE A 761 22.77 12.24 35.58
CA ILE A 761 23.53 11.01 35.87
C ILE A 761 24.93 11.33 36.36
N VAL A 762 25.60 12.31 35.75
CA VAL A 762 27.02 12.62 36.04
C VAL A 762 27.18 13.51 37.28
N LEU A 763 26.36 14.56 37.42
CA LEU A 763 26.47 15.54 38.52
C LEU A 763 25.47 15.27 39.66
N GLY A 764 24.49 14.40 39.44
CA GLY A 764 23.38 14.15 40.35
C GLY A 764 22.20 15.11 40.13
N ASP A 765 21.04 14.70 40.66
CA ASP A 765 19.74 15.37 40.48
C ASP A 765 19.74 16.84 40.93
N GLY A 766 20.28 17.13 42.13
CA GLY A 766 20.30 18.49 42.68
C GLY A 766 21.09 19.49 41.83
N PRO A 767 22.39 19.25 41.57
CA PRO A 767 23.20 20.12 40.72
C PRO A 767 22.64 20.28 39.30
N ALA A 768 22.09 19.22 38.70
CA ALA A 768 21.48 19.28 37.37
C ALA A 768 20.22 20.17 37.33
N ARG A 769 19.41 20.21 38.39
CA ARG A 769 18.25 21.10 38.48
C ARG A 769 18.66 22.57 38.67
N TRP A 770 19.65 22.83 39.52
CA TRP A 770 20.19 24.19 39.72
C TRP A 770 20.84 24.75 38.46
N SER A 771 21.52 23.90 37.68
CA SER A 771 22.14 24.32 36.41
C SER A 771 21.11 24.68 35.32
N VAL A 772 19.84 24.32 35.46
CA VAL A 772 18.73 24.82 34.63
C VAL A 772 18.10 26.07 35.26
N ALA A 773 17.80 26.02 36.57
CA ALA A 773 17.06 27.07 37.25
C ALA A 773 17.76 28.44 37.21
N ILE A 774 19.09 28.46 37.41
CA ILE A 774 19.87 29.70 37.42
C ILE A 774 19.89 30.35 36.03
N PRO A 775 20.29 29.65 34.94
CA PRO A 775 20.28 30.26 33.61
C PRO A 775 18.87 30.67 33.15
N VAL A 776 17.82 29.90 33.44
CA VAL A 776 16.44 30.31 33.10
C VAL A 776 16.08 31.65 33.75
N ALA A 777 16.41 31.85 35.03
CA ALA A 777 16.16 33.12 35.72
C ALA A 777 16.98 34.27 35.10
N ILE A 778 18.26 34.03 34.78
CA ILE A 778 19.15 35.04 34.16
C ILE A 778 18.63 35.43 32.78
N TRP A 779 18.35 34.46 31.91
CA TRP A 779 17.90 34.71 30.53
C TRP A 779 16.52 35.37 30.47
N SER A 780 15.68 35.13 31.47
CA SER A 780 14.38 35.81 31.59
C SER A 780 14.51 37.33 31.76
N VAL A 781 15.67 37.82 32.20
CA VAL A 781 15.99 39.26 32.32
C VAL A 781 16.87 39.73 31.17
N VAL A 782 17.90 38.95 30.82
CA VAL A 782 18.88 39.32 29.78
C VAL A 782 18.24 39.42 28.40
N CYS A 783 17.32 38.50 28.03
CA CYS A 783 16.70 38.51 26.70
C CYS A 783 15.82 39.76 26.47
N PRO A 784 14.91 40.15 27.39
CA PRO A 784 14.20 41.44 27.28
C PRO A 784 15.12 42.66 27.32
N ALA A 785 16.21 42.61 28.11
CA ALA A 785 17.18 43.69 28.20
C ALA A 785 17.96 43.90 26.90
N PHE A 786 18.33 42.83 26.19
CA PHE A 786 18.95 42.90 24.86
C PHE A 786 18.09 43.66 23.84
N TRP A 787 16.77 43.57 23.99
CA TRP A 787 15.80 44.27 23.15
C TRP A 787 15.43 45.65 23.68
N GLU A 788 15.94 46.07 24.84
CA GLU A 788 15.62 47.33 25.50
C GLU A 788 14.08 47.53 25.60
N LEU A 789 13.37 46.50 26.06
CA LEU A 789 11.94 46.56 26.28
C LEU A 789 11.60 47.39 27.53
N ASP A 790 10.37 47.92 27.58
CA ASP A 790 9.85 48.56 28.80
C ASP A 790 9.42 47.51 29.83
N VAL A 791 9.10 47.96 31.07
CA VAL A 791 8.68 47.11 32.20
C VAL A 791 7.67 46.02 31.81
N PRO A 792 6.62 46.26 31.00
CA PRO A 792 5.68 45.22 30.58
C PRO A 792 6.32 44.05 29.83
N GLY A 793 7.40 44.30 29.07
CA GLY A 793 8.14 43.29 28.32
C GLY A 793 8.91 42.30 29.19
N TYR A 794 9.15 42.62 30.48
CA TYR A 794 9.81 41.73 31.43
C TYR A 794 8.83 40.83 32.20
N ILE A 795 7.56 41.25 32.35
CA ILE A 795 6.61 40.60 33.26
C ILE A 795 6.45 39.11 32.92
N LEU A 796 6.12 38.81 31.66
CA LEU A 796 5.83 37.45 31.24
C LEU A 796 7.09 36.55 31.21
N PRO A 797 8.24 36.98 30.63
CA PRO A 797 9.49 36.21 30.71
C PRO A 797 9.91 35.86 32.13
N VAL A 798 9.89 36.85 33.03
CA VAL A 798 10.34 36.68 34.42
C VAL A 798 9.34 35.84 35.21
N ALA A 799 8.04 36.04 35.05
CA ALA A 799 7.03 35.23 35.74
C ALA A 799 7.12 33.75 35.35
N LEU A 800 7.26 33.46 34.05
CA LEU A 800 7.45 32.08 33.56
C LEU A 800 8.79 31.50 34.02
N GLY A 801 9.87 32.30 33.96
CA GLY A 801 11.20 31.88 34.42
C GLY A 801 11.23 31.51 35.91
N ILE A 802 10.63 32.34 36.76
CA ILE A 802 10.48 32.05 38.20
C ILE A 802 9.64 30.80 38.42
N ALA A 803 8.53 30.64 37.70
CA ALA A 803 7.68 29.47 37.82
C ALA A 803 8.43 28.18 37.42
N ILE A 804 9.21 28.21 36.34
CA ILE A 804 10.04 27.07 35.90
C ILE A 804 11.12 26.76 36.94
N ALA A 805 11.86 27.78 37.40
CA ALA A 805 12.91 27.63 38.40
C ALA A 805 12.37 27.08 39.73
N TRP A 806 11.21 27.55 40.19
CA TRP A 806 10.54 27.01 41.37
C TRP A 806 10.12 25.56 41.15
N ARG A 807 9.42 25.25 40.06
CA ARG A 807 8.95 23.88 39.79
C ARG A 807 10.09 22.89 39.69
N ILE A 808 11.17 23.21 38.98
CA ILE A 808 12.27 22.27 38.78
C ILE A 808 13.04 21.98 40.08
N LEU A 809 13.09 22.93 41.02
CA LEU A 809 13.78 22.75 42.30
C LEU A 809 12.93 22.02 43.35
N PHE A 810 11.62 22.32 43.40
CA PHE A 810 10.72 21.89 44.46
C PHE A 810 9.80 20.72 44.09
N LEU A 811 9.43 20.54 42.81
CA LEU A 811 8.55 19.46 42.36
C LEU A 811 9.36 18.38 41.63
N ARG A 812 9.80 17.35 42.36
CA ARG A 812 10.74 16.32 41.87
C ARG A 812 10.09 15.01 41.39
N GLU A 813 8.81 15.06 41.03
CA GLU A 813 8.08 13.92 40.51
C GLU A 813 8.20 13.85 38.98
N GLY A 814 8.34 12.65 38.39
CA GLY A 814 8.52 12.52 36.93
C GLY A 814 7.38 13.11 36.09
N VAL A 815 6.15 13.14 36.61
CA VAL A 815 5.01 13.81 35.96
C VAL A 815 5.17 15.34 36.01
N ALA A 816 5.65 15.86 37.15
CA ALA A 816 5.94 17.27 37.32
C ALA A 816 7.09 17.73 36.40
N ASP A 817 8.15 16.93 36.27
CA ASP A 817 9.29 17.21 35.38
C ASP A 817 8.86 17.27 33.91
N ARG A 818 8.02 16.34 33.45
CA ARG A 818 7.42 16.40 32.11
C ARG A 818 6.62 17.68 31.89
N ARG A 819 5.88 18.17 32.90
CA ARG A 819 5.13 19.42 32.81
C ARG A 819 6.05 20.64 32.81
N THR A 820 7.10 20.62 33.62
CA THR A 820 8.10 21.69 33.69
C THR A 820 8.88 21.83 32.39
N TRP A 821 9.22 20.71 31.74
CA TRP A 821 9.73 20.68 30.36
C TRP A 821 8.79 21.45 29.40
N LYS A 822 7.45 21.23 29.49
CA LYS A 822 6.46 21.87 28.60
C LYS A 822 6.39 23.38 28.83
N MET A 823 6.48 23.79 30.09
CA MET A 823 6.56 25.19 30.46
C MET A 823 7.83 25.84 29.94
N TRP A 824 8.98 25.15 30.00
CA TRP A 824 10.23 25.63 29.43
C TRP A 824 10.13 25.87 27.93
N THR A 825 9.48 24.98 27.16
CA THR A 825 9.28 25.25 25.72
C THR A 825 8.31 26.39 25.42
N ALA A 826 7.30 26.60 26.27
CA ALA A 826 6.45 27.78 26.14
C ALA A 826 7.24 29.07 26.45
N TRP A 827 8.16 29.01 27.43
CA TRP A 827 9.04 30.11 27.77
C TRP A 827 10.05 30.41 26.66
N THR A 828 10.68 29.41 26.03
CA THR A 828 11.56 29.65 24.88
C THR A 828 10.80 30.24 23.70
N ALA A 829 9.60 29.71 23.38
CA ALA A 829 8.70 30.29 22.37
C ALA A 829 8.39 31.76 22.63
N MET A 830 8.13 32.11 23.89
CA MET A 830 7.90 33.51 24.28
C MET A 830 9.17 34.37 24.11
N ILE A 831 10.36 33.86 24.43
CA ILE A 831 11.63 34.58 24.22
C ILE A 831 11.84 34.86 22.73
N TRP A 832 11.56 33.87 21.88
CA TRP A 832 11.69 34.00 20.42
C TRP A 832 10.81 35.09 19.79
N MET A 833 9.72 35.49 20.47
CA MET A 833 8.82 36.56 20.01
C MET A 833 9.24 37.99 20.43
N LEU A 834 10.25 38.14 21.30
CA LEU A 834 10.68 39.46 21.81
C LEU A 834 11.01 40.54 20.76
N PRO A 835 11.64 40.22 19.60
CA PRO A 835 11.92 41.24 18.58
C PRO A 835 10.65 41.96 18.09
N LEU A 836 9.54 41.24 18.00
CA LEU A 836 8.26 41.79 17.53
C LEU A 836 7.64 42.77 18.54
N PHE A 837 7.86 42.56 19.85
CA PHE A 837 7.42 43.51 20.88
C PHE A 837 8.22 44.81 20.86
N LYS A 838 9.50 44.79 20.45
CA LYS A 838 10.30 46.00 20.29
C LYS A 838 9.86 46.83 19.08
N ASN A 839 9.47 46.17 17.98
CA ASN A 839 8.97 46.85 16.79
C ASN A 839 7.60 46.30 16.35
N PRO A 840 6.50 46.70 17.03
CA PRO A 840 5.16 46.28 16.67
C PRO A 840 4.60 47.07 15.47
N SER A 841 5.42 47.86 14.77
CA SER A 841 4.96 48.81 13.74
C SER A 841 4.19 48.14 12.61
N VAL A 842 4.52 46.89 12.27
CA VAL A 842 3.82 46.09 11.26
C VAL A 842 2.39 45.76 11.69
N LEU A 843 2.20 45.37 12.96
CA LEU A 843 0.87 45.09 13.53
C LEU A 843 0.02 46.37 13.57
N VAL A 844 0.63 47.50 13.93
CA VAL A 844 -0.05 48.81 13.96
C VAL A 844 -0.46 49.26 12.55
N ARG A 845 0.41 49.09 11.54
CA ARG A 845 0.10 49.43 10.13
C ARG A 845 -1.07 48.60 9.61
N PHE A 846 -1.06 47.29 9.87
CA PHE A 846 -2.15 46.39 9.47
C PHE A 846 -3.48 46.71 10.16
N GLY A 847 -3.44 46.97 11.48
CA GLY A 847 -4.65 47.39 12.21
C GLY A 847 -5.24 48.70 11.70
N ARG A 848 -4.41 49.60 11.17
CA ARG A 848 -4.88 50.81 10.46
C ARG A 848 -5.50 50.47 9.11
N SER A 849 -4.90 49.61 8.28
CA SER A 849 -5.45 49.27 6.96
C SER A 849 -6.83 48.60 7.03
N LEU A 850 -7.09 47.78 8.06
CA LEU A 850 -8.39 47.14 8.31
C LEU A 850 -9.52 48.13 8.68
N ARG A 851 -9.18 49.29 9.27
CA ARG A 851 -10.17 50.32 9.63
C ARG A 851 -10.61 51.19 8.44
N TRP A 852 -9.94 51.09 7.29
CA TRP A 852 -10.30 51.81 6.06
C TRP A 852 -11.01 50.94 5.03
N THR A 853 -11.12 49.62 5.28
CA THR A 853 -11.81 48.64 4.42
C THR A 853 -13.09 48.06 5.03
N MET A 854 -13.47 48.47 6.24
CA MET A 854 -14.83 48.40 6.79
C MET A 854 -15.45 49.78 6.72
#